data_AF-A0A953LI01-F1
#
_entry.id   AF-A0A953LI01-F1
#
_cell.length_a   1.000
_cell.length_b   1.000
_cell.length_c   1.000
_cell.angle_alpha   90.00
_cell.angle_beta   90.00
_cell.angle_gamma   90.00
#
_symmetry.space_group_name_H-M   'P 1'
#
loop_
_entity.id
_entity.type
_entity.pdbx_description
1 polymer ?
#
loop_
_entity_poly.entity_id
_entity_poly.type
_entity_poly.pdbx_seq_one_letter_code
_entity_poly.pdbx_strand_id
1 'polypeptide(L)'
;MVEMEVERQEALEPQPEELQQVLITVKRWFDQDREAKEFYVREMDENDKLYEGHHWDLNGPDGNPLRSKRQQAMRPNAVENVTFSLVAGAVSEFSDPVEIVDFPVEPGDDEVARLMTDLKQYILDKNDHDMQRMAWNWNFFWHGTGIWEVSWDPTWKGGRGPNRWVGEVRLINRHPRTVFPDARCGDNVQNGRRIHVVSYVPIEYVRENFPEWGYMVRESTVDEAIAGRVDSAAKQIGVVALVTTWYIGEPLLPTKEDAENKSREGIGLHKIFWADLDNPVFLDHENHLYFAESEMPRFPFIFRQRYPRKDPSVWGHGEPYFLKNPQIIHNKTVEILIEGHVHSALGQGFYEPQALDEKQMKALKTQGTLPGMWFAVNDINRVKRIYGQSMPSSLLQEAQRLPRMMEQIMGRFDISQGKTPGSVTAFRALDLIAQRAQVRLKAVDLAIRSAYKEIGEWMNRHIWNYYTGRRAYRIVGENEHGLYLKKQGVFSIDDYRKVYDFVTGEVVPYTAFQPLEGMVEGTDYEVYNPELDVRVRTTQQMPSDRLFYMELAKEMYLMKLLDPQTMFEVMRDGRFPHWDRMKDRVLAYLQQQTGQVQHPAAGAQDMGERSVLRLNQRPEIEAVLRQLTDEQLDALSQMTPEEQEEFFARLIETPPQ
;
A
#
# COMPACT_ATOMS: atom_id res chain seq x y z
N MET A 1 -35.98 -22.94 -40.58
CA MET A 1 -34.65 -22.98 -39.92
C MET A 1 -34.67 -22.43 -38.49
N VAL A 2 -35.84 -22.21 -37.88
CA VAL A 2 -36.01 -21.71 -36.49
C VAL A 2 -36.55 -22.82 -35.56
N GLU A 3 -36.58 -24.07 -36.03
CA GLU A 3 -37.06 -25.24 -35.27
C GLU A 3 -35.92 -26.15 -34.79
N MET A 4 -34.67 -25.66 -34.78
CA MET A 4 -33.48 -26.48 -34.49
C MET A 4 -32.73 -26.07 -33.20
N GLU A 5 -33.33 -25.21 -32.37
CA GLU A 5 -32.76 -24.78 -31.08
C GLU A 5 -33.53 -25.31 -29.86
N VAL A 6 -34.58 -26.13 -30.05
CA VAL A 6 -35.44 -26.61 -28.96
C VAL A 6 -35.15 -28.07 -28.54
N GLU A 7 -34.29 -28.80 -29.27
CA GLU A 7 -33.96 -30.21 -28.95
C GLU A 7 -32.46 -30.38 -28.69
N ARG A 8 -32.00 -29.91 -27.52
CA ARG A 8 -30.84 -30.46 -26.80
C ARG A 8 -30.80 -29.97 -25.35
N GLN A 9 -31.89 -30.19 -24.62
CA GLN A 9 -31.75 -30.46 -23.18
C GLN A 9 -31.22 -31.88 -23.03
N GLU A 10 -29.94 -32.09 -23.39
CA GLU A 10 -29.23 -33.27 -22.93
C GLU A 10 -29.28 -33.22 -21.40
N ALA A 11 -29.87 -34.23 -20.78
CA ALA A 11 -29.85 -34.40 -19.34
C ALA A 11 -28.38 -34.52 -18.93
N LEU A 12 -27.80 -33.40 -18.48
CA LEU A 12 -26.43 -33.32 -17.99
C LEU A 12 -26.28 -34.41 -16.93
N GLU A 13 -25.42 -35.39 -17.19
CA GLU A 13 -25.15 -36.44 -16.22
C GLU A 13 -24.63 -35.79 -14.93
N PRO A 14 -25.17 -36.17 -13.75
CA PRO A 14 -24.71 -35.60 -12.49
C PRO A 14 -23.24 -35.95 -12.27
N GLN A 15 -22.48 -35.03 -11.66
CA GLN A 15 -21.09 -35.29 -11.29
C GLN A 15 -20.97 -36.54 -10.40
N PRO A 16 -19.86 -37.30 -10.49
CA PRO A 16 -19.59 -38.43 -9.60
C PRO A 16 -19.87 -38.12 -8.12
N GLU A 17 -20.36 -39.12 -7.39
CA GLU A 17 -20.79 -38.96 -5.99
C GLU A 17 -19.66 -38.43 -5.08
N GLU A 18 -18.42 -38.84 -5.33
CA GLU A 18 -17.23 -38.35 -4.61
C GLU A 18 -17.03 -36.84 -4.78
N LEU A 19 -17.16 -36.31 -6.01
CA LEU A 19 -17.05 -34.88 -6.27
C LEU A 19 -18.19 -34.10 -5.59
N GLN A 20 -19.40 -34.67 -5.57
CA GLN A 20 -20.53 -34.05 -4.88
C GLN A 20 -20.30 -33.97 -3.36
N GLN A 21 -19.73 -34.99 -2.73
CA GLN A 21 -19.40 -34.97 -1.30
C GLN A 21 -18.35 -33.90 -0.97
N VAL A 22 -17.34 -33.74 -1.84
CA VAL A 22 -16.32 -32.70 -1.70
C VAL A 22 -16.94 -31.31 -1.86
N LEU A 23 -17.81 -31.11 -2.85
CA LEU A 23 -18.54 -29.87 -3.03
C LEU A 23 -19.40 -29.50 -1.83
N ILE A 24 -20.16 -30.45 -1.27
CA ILE A 24 -20.97 -30.23 -0.06
C ILE A 24 -20.07 -29.78 1.10
N THR A 25 -18.90 -30.40 1.24
CA THR A 25 -17.94 -30.07 2.30
C THR A 25 -17.37 -28.67 2.14
N VAL A 26 -16.87 -28.35 0.94
CA VAL A 26 -16.26 -27.04 0.62
C VAL A 26 -17.31 -25.92 0.66
N LYS A 27 -18.53 -26.17 0.18
CA LYS A 27 -19.63 -25.20 0.25
C LYS A 27 -20.02 -24.88 1.68
N ARG A 28 -20.14 -25.91 2.53
CA ARG A 28 -20.40 -25.73 3.97
C ARG A 28 -19.30 -24.91 4.64
N TRP A 29 -18.05 -25.14 4.28
CA TRP A 29 -16.92 -24.36 4.77
C TRP A 29 -17.02 -22.89 4.36
N PHE A 30 -17.28 -22.64 3.09
CA PHE A 30 -17.46 -21.30 2.54
C PHE A 30 -18.61 -20.55 3.21
N ASP A 31 -19.77 -21.19 3.40
CA ASP A 31 -20.94 -20.55 4.01
C ASP A 31 -20.68 -20.15 5.47
N GLN A 32 -19.99 -21.00 6.24
CA GLN A 32 -19.58 -20.67 7.61
C GLN A 32 -18.66 -19.45 7.66
N ASP A 33 -17.65 -19.40 6.79
CA ASP A 33 -16.69 -18.29 6.78
C ASP A 33 -17.31 -17.01 6.21
N ARG A 34 -18.26 -17.14 5.27
CA ARG A 34 -19.05 -16.02 4.74
C ARG A 34 -19.93 -15.40 5.82
N GLU A 35 -20.65 -16.21 6.60
CA GLU A 35 -21.50 -15.74 7.71
C GLU A 35 -20.66 -15.03 8.78
N ALA A 36 -19.53 -15.63 9.17
CA ALA A 36 -18.63 -15.02 10.15
C ALA A 36 -18.07 -13.66 9.69
N LYS A 37 -17.91 -13.47 8.38
CA LYS A 37 -17.39 -12.23 7.80
C LYS A 37 -18.44 -11.11 7.66
N GLU A 38 -19.73 -11.42 7.75
CA GLU A 38 -20.81 -10.47 7.46
C GLU A 38 -20.69 -9.16 8.24
N PHE A 39 -20.28 -9.22 9.51
CA PHE A 39 -20.02 -8.04 10.33
C PHE A 39 -18.99 -7.09 9.71
N TYR A 40 -17.88 -7.62 9.19
CA TYR A 40 -16.84 -6.82 8.55
C TYR A 40 -17.29 -6.28 7.19
N VAL A 41 -18.10 -7.04 6.45
CA VAL A 41 -18.68 -6.59 5.18
C VAL A 41 -19.57 -5.36 5.41
N ARG A 42 -20.41 -5.36 6.45
CA ARG A 42 -21.23 -4.20 6.83
C ARG A 42 -20.38 -2.97 7.20
N GLU A 43 -19.23 -3.17 7.85
CA GLU A 43 -18.29 -2.08 8.13
C GLU A 43 -17.66 -1.53 6.83
N MET A 44 -17.30 -2.41 5.89
CA MET A 44 -16.81 -2.02 4.57
C MET A 44 -17.87 -1.24 3.77
N ASP A 45 -19.15 -1.63 3.83
CA ASP A 45 -20.24 -0.93 3.16
C ASP A 45 -20.38 0.52 3.66
N GLU A 46 -20.21 0.74 4.96
CA GLU A 46 -20.22 2.07 5.55
C GLU A 46 -19.02 2.91 5.11
N ASN A 47 -17.85 2.29 4.95
CA ASN A 47 -16.67 2.95 4.41
C ASN A 47 -16.87 3.29 2.91
N ASP A 48 -17.51 2.43 2.13
CA ASP A 48 -17.75 2.67 0.70
C ASP A 48 -18.76 3.81 0.47
N LYS A 49 -19.77 3.94 1.35
CA LYS A 49 -20.64 5.14 1.35
C LYS A 49 -19.86 6.44 1.57
N LEU A 50 -18.80 6.42 2.39
CA LEU A 50 -17.90 7.57 2.55
C LEU A 50 -17.06 7.83 1.29
N TYR A 51 -16.76 6.79 0.51
CA TYR A 51 -15.94 6.91 -0.70
C TYR A 51 -16.76 7.56 -1.82
N GLU A 52 -17.98 7.07 -2.03
CA GLU A 52 -18.92 7.54 -3.07
C GLU A 52 -19.56 8.90 -2.73
N GLY A 53 -19.40 9.39 -1.49
CA GLY A 53 -19.99 10.65 -1.04
C GLY A 53 -21.44 10.54 -0.53
N HIS A 54 -21.96 9.32 -0.34
CA HIS A 54 -23.28 9.03 0.22
C HIS A 54 -23.31 9.16 1.75
N HIS A 55 -22.80 10.27 2.28
CA HIS A 55 -22.58 10.45 3.73
C HIS A 55 -23.88 10.51 4.55
N TRP A 56 -25.00 10.89 3.93
CA TRP A 56 -26.30 10.97 4.60
C TRP A 56 -27.03 9.62 4.67
N ASP A 57 -26.52 8.60 3.96
CA ASP A 57 -26.99 7.21 4.01
C ASP A 57 -26.18 6.36 5.01
N LEU A 58 -25.20 6.95 5.69
CA LEU A 58 -24.43 6.31 6.76
C LEU A 58 -25.34 5.96 7.92
N ASN A 59 -24.99 4.91 8.65
CA ASN A 59 -25.68 4.52 9.86
C ASN A 59 -25.20 5.37 11.05
N GLY A 60 -26.16 5.94 11.78
CA GLY A 60 -25.91 6.62 13.04
C GLY A 60 -25.65 5.65 14.21
N PRO A 61 -25.47 6.17 15.44
CA PRO A 61 -25.28 5.35 16.64
C PRO A 61 -26.41 4.34 16.88
N ASP A 62 -27.63 4.67 16.45
CA ASP A 62 -28.82 3.84 16.61
C ASP A 62 -28.94 2.75 15.53
N GLY A 63 -27.93 2.59 14.65
CA GLY A 63 -27.92 1.63 13.54
C GLY A 63 -28.81 2.01 12.35
N ASN A 64 -29.65 3.03 12.49
CA ASN A 64 -30.49 3.54 11.40
C ASN A 64 -29.71 4.52 10.49
N PRO A 65 -30.06 4.63 9.20
CA PRO A 65 -29.54 5.66 8.33
C PRO A 65 -29.73 7.06 8.93
N LEU A 66 -28.73 7.92 8.81
CA LEU A 66 -28.76 9.28 9.35
C LEU A 66 -29.96 10.07 8.86
N ARG A 67 -30.43 9.80 7.63
CA ARG A 67 -31.61 10.43 7.04
C ARG A 67 -32.43 9.48 6.20
N SER A 68 -33.75 9.64 6.28
CA SER A 68 -34.69 9.07 5.31
C SER A 68 -34.62 9.82 3.96
N LYS A 69 -34.98 9.14 2.86
CA LYS A 69 -35.09 9.75 1.52
C LYS A 69 -35.96 11.02 1.51
N ARG A 70 -37.01 11.06 2.34
CA ARG A 70 -37.88 12.23 2.49
C ARG A 70 -37.13 13.42 3.11
N GLN A 71 -36.33 13.19 4.15
CA GLN A 71 -35.52 14.23 4.78
C GLN A 71 -34.43 14.74 3.83
N GLN A 72 -33.80 13.84 3.08
CA GLN A 72 -32.82 14.20 2.06
C GLN A 72 -33.44 15.10 0.99
N ALA A 73 -34.68 14.85 0.55
CA ALA A 73 -35.36 15.71 -0.41
C ALA A 73 -35.71 17.12 0.13
N MET A 74 -35.78 17.30 1.45
CA MET A 74 -36.22 18.55 2.08
C MET A 74 -35.09 19.43 2.60
N ARG A 75 -33.85 18.95 2.65
CA ARG A 75 -32.72 19.65 3.26
C ARG A 75 -31.51 19.71 2.31
N PRO A 76 -30.66 20.74 2.45
CA PRO A 76 -29.40 20.80 1.71
C PRO A 76 -28.43 19.73 2.25
N ASN A 77 -28.35 18.60 1.57
CA ASN A 77 -27.46 17.47 1.92
C ASN A 77 -26.00 17.78 1.55
N ALA A 78 -25.43 18.86 2.10
CA ALA A 78 -24.06 19.24 1.83
C ALA A 78 -23.08 18.14 2.25
N VAL A 79 -22.10 17.85 1.40
CA VAL A 79 -21.07 16.85 1.63
C VAL A 79 -19.72 17.46 1.31
N GLU A 80 -18.89 17.62 2.34
CA GLU A 80 -17.48 18.02 2.19
C GLU A 80 -16.61 16.83 2.57
N ASN A 81 -16.13 16.07 1.58
CA ASN A 81 -15.47 14.79 1.81
C ASN A 81 -13.99 14.95 2.22
N VAL A 82 -13.79 15.37 3.48
CA VAL A 82 -12.48 15.49 4.11
C VAL A 82 -11.84 14.10 4.29
N THR A 83 -12.62 13.09 4.70
CA THR A 83 -12.13 11.72 4.87
C THR A 83 -11.48 11.18 3.60
N PHE A 84 -12.14 11.27 2.44
CA PHE A 84 -11.57 10.82 1.16
C PHE A 84 -10.25 11.53 0.86
N SER A 85 -10.23 12.87 1.00
CA SER A 85 -9.04 13.67 0.68
C SER A 85 -7.84 13.30 1.57
N LEU A 86 -8.09 13.06 2.85
CA LEU A 86 -7.07 12.64 3.80
C LEU A 86 -6.51 11.26 3.44
N VAL A 87 -7.38 10.27 3.21
CA VAL A 87 -6.93 8.91 2.89
C VAL A 87 -6.25 8.84 1.53
N ALA A 88 -6.77 9.52 0.50
CA ALA A 88 -6.12 9.62 -0.81
C ALA A 88 -4.69 10.19 -0.68
N GLY A 89 -4.52 11.21 0.16
CA GLY A 89 -3.21 11.74 0.48
C GLY A 89 -2.31 10.69 1.13
N ALA A 90 -2.81 9.89 2.08
CA ALA A 90 -2.03 8.84 2.74
C ALA A 90 -1.62 7.74 1.76
N VAL A 91 -2.54 7.31 0.90
CA VAL A 91 -2.26 6.35 -0.18
C VAL A 91 -1.12 6.86 -1.06
N SER A 92 -1.17 8.13 -1.48
CA SER A 92 -0.12 8.72 -2.32
C SER A 92 1.24 8.74 -1.61
N GLU A 93 1.27 9.10 -0.32
CA GLU A 93 2.51 9.16 0.46
C GLU A 93 3.20 7.79 0.55
N PHE A 94 2.44 6.70 0.69
CA PHE A 94 2.98 5.34 0.82
C PHE A 94 3.05 4.55 -0.49
N SER A 95 2.90 5.22 -1.64
CA SER A 95 2.96 4.57 -2.96
C SER A 95 4.36 4.60 -3.60
N ASP A 96 5.35 5.27 -3.00
CA ASP A 96 6.73 5.33 -3.49
C ASP A 96 7.36 3.93 -3.66
N PRO A 97 8.09 3.63 -4.74
CA PRO A 97 8.64 2.30 -5.03
C PRO A 97 9.35 1.64 -3.84
N VAL A 98 9.19 0.32 -3.73
CA VAL A 98 9.81 -0.49 -2.68
C VAL A 98 10.82 -1.41 -3.35
N GLU A 99 12.03 -1.43 -2.81
CA GLU A 99 13.08 -2.33 -3.27
C GLU A 99 13.15 -3.56 -2.36
N ILE A 100 12.98 -4.74 -2.96
CA ILE A 100 13.19 -6.03 -2.29
C ILE A 100 14.63 -6.45 -2.57
N VAL A 101 15.45 -6.55 -1.53
CA VAL A 101 16.87 -6.88 -1.64
C VAL A 101 17.13 -8.22 -0.95
N ASP A 102 17.75 -9.14 -1.68
CA ASP A 102 18.24 -10.40 -1.15
C ASP A 102 19.66 -10.26 -0.61
N PHE A 103 19.92 -10.94 0.50
CA PHE A 103 21.23 -11.09 1.12
C PHE A 103 21.61 -12.57 1.17
N PRO A 104 22.86 -12.92 0.89
CA PRO A 104 23.31 -14.31 0.98
C PRO A 104 23.39 -14.76 2.43
N VAL A 105 22.96 -15.99 2.71
CA VAL A 105 23.17 -16.65 4.01
C VAL A 105 24.54 -17.32 4.07
N GLU A 106 24.93 -18.01 2.99
CA GLU A 106 26.23 -18.66 2.87
C GLU A 106 27.29 -17.72 2.27
N PRO A 107 28.55 -17.77 2.75
CA PRO A 107 29.63 -16.98 2.17
C PRO A 107 29.91 -17.43 0.72
N GLY A 108 29.89 -16.49 -0.22
CA GLY A 108 30.13 -16.75 -1.65
C GLY A 108 28.89 -16.56 -2.55
N ASP A 109 27.70 -16.41 -1.97
CA ASP A 109 26.45 -16.27 -2.75
C ASP A 109 26.06 -14.83 -3.08
N ASP A 110 27.00 -13.88 -2.95
CA ASP A 110 26.76 -12.46 -3.26
C ASP A 110 26.26 -12.25 -4.71
N GLU A 111 26.75 -13.04 -5.65
CA GLU A 111 26.32 -12.96 -7.05
C GLU A 111 24.87 -13.44 -7.22
N VAL A 112 24.50 -14.54 -6.56
CA VAL A 112 23.14 -15.10 -6.57
C VAL A 112 22.16 -14.13 -5.93
N ALA A 113 22.52 -13.54 -4.78
CA ALA A 113 21.69 -12.56 -4.09
C ALA A 113 21.44 -11.30 -4.94
N ARG A 114 22.46 -10.79 -5.63
CA ARG A 114 22.32 -9.65 -6.57
C ARG A 114 21.42 -10.01 -7.76
N LEU A 115 21.60 -11.21 -8.31
CA LEU A 115 20.79 -11.71 -9.42
C LEU A 115 19.32 -11.89 -9.01
N MET A 116 19.05 -12.43 -7.83
CA MET A 116 17.70 -12.62 -7.32
C MET A 116 17.01 -11.29 -7.02
N THR A 117 17.75 -10.32 -6.46
CA THR A 117 17.28 -8.93 -6.30
C THR A 117 16.84 -8.33 -7.64
N ASP A 118 17.67 -8.47 -8.67
CA ASP A 118 17.34 -8.00 -10.01
C ASP A 118 16.13 -8.71 -10.62
N LEU A 119 16.08 -10.04 -10.47
CA LEU A 119 15.02 -10.86 -11.01
C LEU A 119 13.68 -10.52 -10.36
N LYS A 120 13.65 -10.25 -9.06
CA LYS A 120 12.47 -9.76 -8.36
C LYS A 120 11.98 -8.43 -8.91
N GLN A 121 12.87 -7.47 -9.12
CA GLN A 121 12.49 -6.20 -9.73
C GLN A 121 11.83 -6.42 -11.10
N TYR A 122 12.42 -7.29 -11.92
CA TYR A 122 11.84 -7.65 -13.22
C TYR A 122 10.46 -8.31 -13.12
N ILE A 123 10.24 -9.17 -12.12
CA ILE A 123 8.92 -9.80 -11.88
C ILE A 123 7.91 -8.76 -11.40
N LEU A 124 8.31 -7.81 -10.54
CA LEU A 124 7.44 -6.72 -10.09
C LEU A 124 7.00 -5.85 -11.28
N ASP A 125 7.95 -5.45 -12.14
CA ASP A 125 7.65 -4.65 -13.34
C ASP A 125 6.65 -5.37 -14.26
N LYS A 126 6.78 -6.69 -14.45
CA LYS A 126 5.83 -7.48 -15.26
C LYS A 126 4.43 -7.58 -14.68
N ASN A 127 4.32 -7.59 -13.34
CA ASN A 127 3.05 -7.69 -12.65
C ASN A 127 2.33 -6.33 -12.57
N ASP A 128 2.86 -5.28 -13.20
CA ASP A 128 2.35 -3.91 -13.09
C ASP A 128 2.21 -3.51 -11.62
N HIS A 129 3.29 -3.77 -10.88
CA HIS A 129 3.29 -3.71 -9.44
C HIS A 129 2.90 -2.33 -8.89
N ASP A 130 3.27 -1.24 -9.56
CA ASP A 130 2.94 0.11 -9.12
C ASP A 130 1.43 0.34 -9.06
N MET A 131 0.69 -0.12 -10.08
CA MET A 131 -0.78 -0.06 -10.08
C MET A 131 -1.39 -0.99 -9.04
N GLN A 132 -0.90 -2.24 -8.95
CA GLN A 132 -1.37 -3.21 -7.96
C GLN A 132 -1.16 -2.70 -6.52
N ARG A 133 -0.02 -2.06 -6.27
CA ARG A 133 0.33 -1.48 -4.99
C ARG A 133 -0.55 -0.30 -4.63
N MET A 134 -0.82 0.61 -5.58
CA MET A 134 -1.73 1.72 -5.33
C MET A 134 -3.11 1.19 -4.91
N ALA A 135 -3.61 0.15 -5.60
CA ALA A 135 -4.85 -0.51 -5.23
C ALA A 135 -4.75 -1.22 -3.85
N TRP A 136 -3.60 -1.81 -3.52
CA TRP A 136 -3.39 -2.45 -2.23
C TRP A 136 -3.37 -1.42 -1.09
N ASN A 137 -2.73 -0.27 -1.30
CA ASN A 137 -2.71 0.84 -0.36
C ASN A 137 -4.13 1.37 -0.12
N TRP A 138 -4.95 1.51 -1.18
CA TRP A 138 -6.37 1.85 -1.02
C TRP A 138 -7.09 0.85 -0.12
N ASN A 139 -6.93 -0.46 -0.36
CA ASN A 139 -7.54 -1.48 0.49
C ASN A 139 -7.05 -1.39 1.94
N PHE A 140 -5.74 -1.22 2.12
CA PHE A 140 -5.09 -1.16 3.42
C PHE A 140 -5.55 0.05 4.25
N PHE A 141 -5.58 1.26 3.69
CA PHE A 141 -6.02 2.45 4.42
C PHE A 141 -7.54 2.57 4.52
N TRP A 142 -8.29 2.19 3.49
CA TRP A 142 -9.73 2.39 3.43
C TRP A 142 -10.52 1.31 4.16
N HIS A 143 -10.23 0.04 3.86
CA HIS A 143 -10.89 -1.11 4.50
C HIS A 143 -10.14 -1.62 5.73
N GLY A 144 -8.92 -1.15 5.97
CA GLY A 144 -8.13 -1.50 7.13
C GLY A 144 -7.29 -2.75 7.01
N THR A 145 -7.38 -3.46 5.87
CA THR A 145 -6.61 -4.68 5.61
C THR A 145 -6.19 -4.73 4.16
N GLY A 146 -4.88 -4.88 3.93
CA GLY A 146 -4.31 -5.12 2.61
C GLY A 146 -4.00 -6.60 2.46
N ILE A 147 -4.30 -7.19 1.30
CA ILE A 147 -4.12 -8.62 1.03
C ILE A 147 -3.32 -8.77 -0.26
N TRP A 148 -2.16 -9.41 -0.17
CA TRP A 148 -1.43 -9.90 -1.33
C TRP A 148 -1.63 -11.40 -1.50
N GLU A 149 -1.84 -11.84 -2.73
CA GLU A 149 -1.71 -13.24 -3.13
C GLU A 149 -0.45 -13.39 -3.99
N VAL A 150 0.41 -14.33 -3.62
CA VAL A 150 1.63 -14.67 -4.37
C VAL A 150 1.54 -16.11 -4.87
N SER A 151 1.02 -16.28 -6.07
CA SER A 151 0.77 -17.60 -6.67
C SER A 151 1.60 -17.84 -7.93
N TRP A 152 1.83 -19.10 -8.25
CA TRP A 152 2.43 -19.49 -9.53
C TRP A 152 1.35 -19.61 -10.59
N ASP A 153 1.55 -18.98 -11.76
CA ASP A 153 0.68 -19.16 -12.91
C ASP A 153 1.43 -19.91 -14.01
N PRO A 154 1.13 -21.20 -14.25
CA PRO A 154 1.80 -21.99 -15.28
C PRO A 154 1.35 -21.62 -16.71
N THR A 155 0.22 -20.90 -16.86
CA THR A 155 -0.34 -20.54 -18.17
C THR A 155 0.31 -19.28 -18.74
N TRP A 156 0.95 -18.47 -17.90
CA TRP A 156 1.54 -17.21 -18.31
C TRP A 156 2.76 -17.45 -19.21
N LYS A 157 2.68 -17.01 -20.47
CA LYS A 157 3.76 -17.15 -21.45
C LYS A 157 4.33 -15.78 -21.79
N GLY A 158 5.64 -15.71 -21.97
CA GLY A 158 6.28 -14.49 -22.42
C GLY A 158 7.65 -14.70 -23.04
N GLY A 159 8.33 -13.59 -23.31
CA GLY A 159 9.57 -13.57 -24.07
C GLY A 159 9.36 -13.66 -25.59
N ARG A 160 10.45 -13.45 -26.34
CA ARG A 160 10.46 -13.52 -27.81
C ARG A 160 11.70 -14.29 -28.27
N GLY A 161 11.57 -14.98 -29.40
CA GLY A 161 12.65 -15.78 -29.98
C GLY A 161 13.14 -16.88 -29.03
N PRO A 162 14.47 -17.05 -28.83
CA PRO A 162 15.02 -18.12 -27.98
C PRO A 162 14.76 -17.90 -26.48
N ASN A 163 14.36 -16.71 -26.06
CA ASN A 163 14.10 -16.38 -24.65
C ASN A 163 12.62 -16.55 -24.27
N ARG A 164 11.90 -17.46 -24.94
CA ARG A 164 10.53 -17.77 -24.56
C ARG A 164 10.52 -18.55 -23.25
N TRP A 165 9.64 -18.15 -22.35
CA TRP A 165 9.43 -18.83 -21.07
C TRP A 165 7.94 -19.06 -20.86
N VAL A 166 7.63 -20.10 -20.08
CA VAL A 166 6.29 -20.51 -19.68
C VAL A 166 6.27 -20.56 -18.17
N GLY A 167 5.21 -20.02 -17.60
CA GLY A 167 4.99 -19.93 -16.18
C GLY A 167 5.71 -18.74 -15.54
N GLU A 168 5.01 -17.98 -14.71
CA GLU A 168 5.59 -16.83 -14.00
C GLU A 168 4.88 -16.58 -12.66
N VAL A 169 5.59 -15.94 -11.73
CA VAL A 169 5.04 -15.57 -10.43
C VAL A 169 4.01 -14.44 -10.60
N ARG A 170 2.79 -14.67 -10.12
CA ARG A 170 1.73 -13.66 -10.06
C ARG A 170 1.71 -13.02 -8.69
N LEU A 171 1.75 -11.70 -8.69
CA LEU A 171 1.49 -10.88 -7.51
C LEU A 171 0.16 -10.15 -7.72
N ILE A 172 -0.86 -10.57 -6.97
CA ILE A 172 -2.23 -10.06 -7.14
C ILE A 172 -2.67 -9.40 -5.84
N ASN A 173 -3.07 -8.13 -5.92
CA ASN A 173 -3.79 -7.50 -4.82
C ASN A 173 -5.23 -8.04 -4.81
N ARG A 174 -5.66 -8.56 -3.67
CA ARG A 174 -7.03 -9.03 -3.48
C ARG A 174 -7.83 -8.02 -2.67
N HIS A 175 -9.02 -7.70 -3.15
CA HIS A 175 -9.93 -6.86 -2.39
C HIS A 175 -10.37 -7.61 -1.12
N PRO A 176 -10.38 -6.95 0.06
CA PRO A 176 -10.88 -7.55 1.30
C PRO A 176 -12.26 -8.21 1.20
N ARG A 177 -13.17 -7.75 0.33
CA ARG A 177 -14.51 -8.32 0.13
C ARG A 177 -14.49 -9.70 -0.53
N THR A 178 -13.53 -9.97 -1.40
CA THR A 178 -13.48 -11.20 -2.19
C THR A 178 -12.80 -12.37 -1.48
N VAL A 179 -12.13 -12.14 -0.36
CA VAL A 179 -11.36 -13.18 0.38
C VAL A 179 -12.05 -13.55 1.69
N PHE A 180 -12.22 -14.84 1.95
CA PHE A 180 -12.89 -15.39 3.13
C PHE A 180 -11.95 -16.39 3.82
N PRO A 181 -11.13 -15.94 4.78
CA PRO A 181 -10.31 -16.84 5.59
C PRO A 181 -11.16 -17.62 6.59
N ASP A 182 -10.64 -18.74 7.10
CA ASP A 182 -11.27 -19.54 8.15
C ASP A 182 -11.74 -18.65 9.31
N ALA A 183 -13.02 -18.71 9.69
CA ALA A 183 -13.59 -17.91 10.76
C ALA A 183 -12.87 -18.06 12.12
N ARG A 184 -12.12 -19.15 12.29
CA ARG A 184 -11.38 -19.48 13.51
C ARG A 184 -9.93 -18.98 13.48
N CYS A 185 -9.48 -18.37 12.38
CA CYS A 185 -8.17 -17.75 12.34
C CYS A 185 -8.14 -16.55 13.31
N GLY A 186 -7.12 -16.51 14.17
CA GLY A 186 -6.95 -15.43 15.14
C GLY A 186 -6.41 -14.16 14.47
N ASP A 187 -5.23 -13.74 14.87
CA ASP A 187 -4.50 -12.59 14.31
C ASP A 187 -3.79 -12.91 12.98
N ASN A 188 -3.43 -14.18 12.76
CA ASN A 188 -2.72 -14.63 11.57
C ASN A 188 -3.56 -15.65 10.77
N VAL A 189 -3.62 -15.44 9.45
CA VAL A 189 -4.30 -16.34 8.51
C VAL A 189 -3.71 -17.74 8.51
N GLN A 190 -2.41 -17.87 8.84
CA GLN A 190 -1.70 -19.15 8.92
C GLN A 190 -2.17 -20.03 10.09
N ASN A 191 -2.90 -19.47 11.06
CA ASN A 191 -3.52 -20.25 12.14
C ASN A 191 -4.82 -20.94 11.69
N GLY A 192 -5.39 -20.54 10.54
CA GLY A 192 -6.57 -21.15 9.95
C GLY A 192 -6.25 -22.43 9.17
N ARG A 193 -7.30 -23.16 8.77
CA ARG A 193 -7.16 -24.35 7.91
C ARG A 193 -7.58 -24.14 6.47
N ARG A 194 -8.19 -23.00 6.16
CA ARG A 194 -8.75 -22.71 4.84
C ARG A 194 -8.84 -21.23 4.52
N ILE A 195 -8.82 -20.90 3.23
CA ILE A 195 -9.08 -19.57 2.68
C ILE A 195 -9.83 -19.73 1.36
N HIS A 196 -10.96 -19.04 1.22
CA HIS A 196 -11.72 -18.99 -0.01
C HIS A 196 -11.52 -17.65 -0.72
N VAL A 197 -11.33 -17.66 -2.03
CA VAL A 197 -11.25 -16.46 -2.86
C VAL A 197 -12.36 -16.54 -3.91
N VAL A 198 -13.24 -15.54 -3.92
CA VAL A 198 -14.34 -15.45 -4.89
C VAL A 198 -13.95 -14.44 -5.97
N SER A 199 -14.03 -14.84 -7.23
CA SER A 199 -13.78 -13.97 -8.39
C SER A 199 -14.96 -14.08 -9.34
N TYR A 200 -15.54 -12.95 -9.74
CA TYR A 200 -16.55 -12.92 -10.79
C TYR A 200 -15.86 -12.93 -12.15
N VAL A 201 -16.11 -13.98 -12.93
CA VAL A 201 -15.51 -14.19 -14.25
C VAL A 201 -16.59 -14.42 -15.30
N PRO A 202 -16.34 -14.07 -16.57
CA PRO A 202 -17.24 -14.44 -17.66
C PRO A 202 -17.41 -15.96 -17.76
N ILE A 203 -18.59 -16.43 -18.14
CA ILE A 203 -18.86 -17.87 -18.29
C ILE A 203 -17.98 -18.51 -19.37
N GLU A 204 -17.61 -17.74 -20.40
CA GLU A 204 -16.70 -18.17 -21.47
C GLU A 204 -15.33 -18.54 -20.91
N TYR A 205 -14.81 -17.74 -19.97
CA TYR A 205 -13.52 -18.02 -19.32
C TYR A 205 -13.54 -19.35 -18.57
N VAL A 206 -14.65 -19.68 -17.91
CA VAL A 206 -14.77 -20.96 -17.18
C VAL A 206 -14.81 -22.13 -18.16
N ARG A 207 -15.54 -21.99 -19.27
CA ARG A 207 -15.63 -23.03 -20.31
C ARG A 207 -14.32 -23.26 -21.05
N GLU A 208 -13.54 -22.20 -21.28
CA GLU A 208 -12.24 -22.29 -21.97
C GLU A 208 -11.15 -22.90 -21.08
N ASN A 209 -11.11 -22.55 -19.80
CA ASN A 209 -10.06 -23.02 -18.89
C ASN A 209 -10.39 -24.32 -18.16
N PHE A 210 -11.67 -24.65 -17.99
CA PHE A 210 -12.13 -25.86 -17.31
C PHE A 210 -13.02 -26.71 -18.24
N PRO A 211 -12.43 -27.39 -19.24
CA PRO A 211 -13.21 -28.09 -20.27
C PRO A 211 -13.98 -29.31 -19.75
N GLU A 212 -13.54 -29.93 -18.66
CA GLU A 212 -14.17 -31.16 -18.13
C GLU A 212 -15.56 -30.92 -17.55
N TRP A 213 -15.76 -29.83 -16.81
CA TRP A 213 -17.00 -29.58 -16.07
C TRP A 213 -17.57 -28.16 -16.28
N GLY A 214 -16.83 -27.27 -16.95
CA GLY A 214 -17.24 -25.88 -17.17
C GLY A 214 -18.51 -25.71 -18.01
N TYR A 215 -18.91 -26.72 -18.79
CA TYR A 215 -20.16 -26.69 -19.56
C TYR A 215 -21.42 -26.81 -18.69
N MET A 216 -21.32 -27.38 -17.48
CA MET A 216 -22.44 -27.50 -16.53
C MET A 216 -22.74 -26.21 -15.78
N VAL A 217 -21.78 -25.28 -15.77
CA VAL A 217 -21.89 -24.00 -15.08
C VAL A 217 -22.94 -23.13 -15.76
N ARG A 218 -23.80 -22.50 -14.96
CA ARG A 218 -24.84 -21.57 -15.40
C ARG A 218 -24.52 -20.16 -14.93
N GLU A 219 -25.17 -19.19 -15.57
CA GLU A 219 -25.09 -17.79 -15.12
C GLU A 219 -25.67 -17.67 -13.72
N SER A 220 -24.95 -16.95 -12.86
CA SER A 220 -25.32 -16.70 -11.46
C SER A 220 -25.60 -15.22 -11.28
N THR A 221 -26.52 -14.90 -10.38
CA THR A 221 -26.67 -13.51 -9.92
C THR A 221 -25.39 -13.07 -9.19
N VAL A 222 -24.97 -11.83 -9.42
CA VAL A 222 -23.84 -11.23 -8.71
C VAL A 222 -24.26 -10.89 -7.28
N ASP A 223 -23.60 -11.48 -6.29
CA ASP A 223 -23.76 -11.12 -4.89
C ASP A 223 -23.04 -9.78 -4.62
N GLU A 224 -23.82 -8.71 -4.46
CA GLU A 224 -23.33 -7.35 -4.18
C GLU A 224 -22.54 -7.26 -2.87
N ALA A 225 -22.78 -8.15 -1.89
CA ALA A 225 -21.99 -8.16 -0.66
C ALA A 225 -20.52 -8.51 -0.93
N ILE A 226 -20.28 -9.32 -1.97
CA ILE A 226 -18.96 -9.78 -2.40
C ILE A 226 -18.38 -8.86 -3.47
N ALA A 227 -19.17 -8.52 -4.49
CA ALA A 227 -18.74 -7.71 -5.63
C ALA A 227 -18.62 -6.21 -5.33
N GLY A 228 -19.22 -5.76 -4.23
CA GLY A 228 -19.47 -4.34 -3.99
C GLY A 228 -20.66 -3.82 -4.80
N ARG A 229 -20.97 -2.54 -4.65
CA ARG A 229 -22.05 -1.89 -5.42
C ARG A 229 -21.68 -1.85 -6.90
N VAL A 230 -22.51 -2.47 -7.73
CA VAL A 230 -22.31 -2.50 -9.19
C VAL A 230 -23.38 -1.65 -9.86
N ASP A 231 -23.03 -0.40 -10.20
CA ASP A 231 -23.99 0.55 -10.82
C ASP A 231 -24.35 0.22 -12.28
N SER A 232 -23.64 -0.73 -12.92
CA SER A 232 -23.82 -1.07 -14.33
C SER A 232 -24.39 -2.47 -14.52
N ALA A 233 -25.59 -2.54 -15.11
CA ALA A 233 -26.25 -3.80 -15.50
C ALA A 233 -25.39 -4.65 -16.45
N ALA A 234 -24.52 -4.03 -17.26
CA ALA A 234 -23.62 -4.76 -18.17
C ALA A 234 -22.55 -5.59 -17.43
N LYS A 235 -22.27 -5.27 -16.16
CA LYS A 235 -21.34 -6.06 -15.32
C LYS A 235 -22.03 -7.21 -14.57
N GLN A 236 -23.36 -7.36 -14.71
CA GLN A 236 -24.16 -8.34 -13.99
C GLN A 236 -24.63 -9.51 -14.88
N ILE A 237 -24.47 -9.43 -16.20
CA ILE A 237 -24.97 -10.42 -17.16
C ILE A 237 -23.81 -11.28 -17.66
N GLY A 238 -24.01 -12.60 -17.80
CA GLY A 238 -23.00 -13.52 -18.35
C GLY A 238 -21.82 -13.82 -17.43
N VAL A 239 -21.92 -13.48 -16.15
CA VAL A 239 -20.86 -13.70 -15.15
C VAL A 239 -21.22 -14.83 -14.19
N VAL A 240 -20.19 -15.48 -13.67
CA VAL A 240 -20.32 -16.51 -12.64
C VAL A 240 -19.30 -16.29 -11.52
N ALA A 241 -19.69 -16.60 -10.30
CA ALA A 241 -18.79 -16.63 -9.16
C ALA A 241 -17.90 -17.88 -9.23
N LEU A 242 -16.63 -17.69 -9.54
CA LEU A 242 -15.59 -18.71 -9.42
C LEU A 242 -15.00 -18.63 -8.02
N VAL A 243 -15.11 -19.72 -7.27
CA VAL A 243 -14.56 -19.83 -5.91
C VAL A 243 -13.35 -20.74 -5.92
N THR A 244 -12.22 -20.17 -5.51
CA THR A 244 -10.97 -20.91 -5.28
C THR A 244 -10.83 -21.16 -3.80
N THR A 245 -10.91 -22.42 -3.38
CA THR A 245 -10.75 -22.82 -1.98
C THR A 245 -9.37 -23.40 -1.75
N TRP A 246 -8.57 -22.71 -0.95
CA TRP A 246 -7.29 -23.18 -0.45
C TRP A 246 -7.50 -23.83 0.92
N TYR A 247 -6.89 -24.99 1.17
CA TYR A 247 -6.94 -25.64 2.48
C TYR A 247 -5.65 -26.38 2.80
N ILE A 248 -5.37 -26.51 4.09
CA ILE A 248 -4.22 -27.25 4.62
C ILE A 248 -4.73 -28.47 5.38
N GLY A 249 -4.41 -29.65 4.89
CA GLY A 249 -4.90 -30.91 5.42
C GLY A 249 -4.54 -32.09 4.54
N GLU A 250 -5.22 -33.21 4.74
CA GLU A 250 -5.16 -34.34 3.81
C GLU A 250 -5.97 -34.03 2.55
N PRO A 251 -5.55 -34.51 1.37
CA PRO A 251 -6.25 -34.25 0.11
C PRO A 251 -7.66 -34.84 0.14
N LEU A 252 -8.67 -34.00 -0.13
CA LEU A 252 -10.06 -34.43 -0.25
C LEU A 252 -10.32 -35.30 -1.49
N LEU A 253 -9.50 -35.12 -2.53
CA LEU A 253 -9.52 -35.91 -3.76
C LEU A 253 -8.07 -36.31 -4.08
N PRO A 254 -7.75 -37.61 -4.18
CA PRO A 254 -6.44 -38.03 -4.67
C PRO A 254 -6.32 -37.71 -6.16
N THR A 255 -5.20 -37.10 -6.59
CA THR A 255 -4.95 -36.85 -8.01
C THR A 255 -4.60 -38.16 -8.72
N LYS A 256 -4.84 -38.26 -10.03
CA LYS A 256 -4.40 -39.41 -10.84
C LYS A 256 -2.88 -39.68 -10.73
N GLU A 257 -2.08 -38.62 -10.60
CA GLU A 257 -0.63 -38.71 -10.35
C GLU A 257 -0.30 -39.18 -8.91
N ASP A 258 -1.08 -38.76 -7.91
CA ASP A 258 -0.88 -39.17 -6.51
C ASP A 258 -1.24 -40.65 -6.32
N ALA A 259 -2.17 -41.20 -7.12
CA ALA A 259 -2.52 -42.62 -7.10
C ALA A 259 -1.38 -43.53 -7.61
N GLU A 260 -0.51 -43.01 -8.49
CA GLU A 260 0.68 -43.73 -8.99
C GLU A 260 1.91 -43.49 -8.09
N ASN A 261 2.08 -42.27 -7.55
CA ASN A 261 3.15 -41.91 -6.63
C ASN A 261 2.70 -42.04 -5.16
N LYS A 262 2.81 -43.25 -4.60
CA LYS A 262 2.61 -43.56 -3.16
C LYS A 262 3.48 -42.76 -2.18
N SER A 263 4.33 -41.86 -2.65
CA SER A 263 5.17 -41.01 -1.79
C SER A 263 4.41 -39.80 -1.24
N ARG A 264 3.44 -39.24 -1.97
CA ARG A 264 2.74 -38.01 -1.59
C ARG A 264 1.54 -38.24 -0.66
N GLU A 265 1.75 -38.98 0.43
CA GLU A 265 0.78 -39.13 1.51
C GLU A 265 1.14 -38.17 2.66
N GLY A 266 0.27 -37.21 2.97
CA GLY A 266 0.53 -36.29 4.09
C GLY A 266 -0.36 -35.05 4.15
N ILE A 267 -0.02 -34.17 5.09
CA ILE A 267 -0.66 -32.84 5.23
C ILE A 267 -0.02 -31.91 4.21
N GLY A 268 -0.78 -31.49 3.20
CA GLY A 268 -0.32 -30.57 2.16
C GLY A 268 -1.13 -29.29 2.10
N LEU A 269 -0.69 -28.36 1.23
CA LEU A 269 -1.51 -27.26 0.75
C LEU A 269 -2.24 -27.72 -0.52
N HIS A 270 -3.56 -27.58 -0.52
CA HIS A 270 -4.43 -28.02 -1.61
C HIS A 270 -5.33 -26.88 -2.07
N LYS A 271 -5.78 -26.95 -3.32
CA LYS A 271 -6.61 -25.93 -3.95
C LYS A 271 -7.72 -26.59 -4.76
N ILE A 272 -8.96 -26.15 -4.56
CA ILE A 272 -10.13 -26.65 -5.28
C ILE A 272 -10.83 -25.47 -5.96
N PHE A 273 -11.17 -25.64 -7.22
CA PHE A 273 -11.96 -24.72 -8.01
C PHE A 273 -13.40 -25.23 -8.13
N TRP A 274 -14.35 -24.38 -7.77
CA TRP A 274 -15.76 -24.62 -7.99
C TRP A 274 -16.46 -23.32 -8.38
N ALA A 275 -17.59 -23.42 -9.06
CA ALA A 275 -18.35 -22.27 -9.55
C ALA A 275 -19.80 -22.32 -9.12
N ASP A 276 -20.45 -21.16 -9.13
CA ASP A 276 -21.85 -20.92 -8.75
C ASP A 276 -22.09 -21.09 -7.24
N LEU A 277 -22.56 -20.03 -6.58
CA LEU A 277 -22.81 -20.00 -5.13
C LEU A 277 -24.14 -20.66 -4.75
N ASP A 278 -25.09 -20.74 -5.68
CA ASP A 278 -26.42 -21.30 -5.46
C ASP A 278 -26.45 -22.78 -5.85
N ASN A 279 -25.89 -23.11 -7.02
CA ASN A 279 -25.79 -24.49 -7.51
C ASN A 279 -24.32 -24.86 -7.76
N PRO A 280 -23.57 -25.25 -6.71
CA PRO A 280 -22.12 -25.44 -6.82
C PRO A 280 -21.75 -26.54 -7.81
N VAL A 281 -20.86 -26.22 -8.73
CA VAL A 281 -20.29 -27.13 -9.72
C VAL A 281 -18.79 -27.26 -9.50
N PHE A 282 -18.29 -28.49 -9.37
CA PHE A 282 -16.85 -28.75 -9.26
C PHE A 282 -16.19 -28.50 -10.62
N LEU A 283 -15.03 -27.85 -10.62
CA LEU A 283 -14.29 -27.57 -11.85
C LEU A 283 -12.98 -28.34 -11.91
N ASP A 284 -12.11 -28.16 -10.91
CA ASP A 284 -10.77 -28.74 -10.91
C ASP A 284 -10.17 -28.75 -9.49
N HIS A 285 -9.10 -29.53 -9.29
CA HIS A 285 -8.34 -29.54 -8.04
C HIS A 285 -6.83 -29.67 -8.28
N GLU A 286 -6.05 -29.05 -7.39
CA GLU A 286 -4.59 -29.14 -7.36
C GLU A 286 -4.16 -29.55 -5.94
N ASN A 287 -3.28 -30.55 -5.83
CA ASN A 287 -2.79 -31.09 -4.56
C ASN A 287 -1.31 -30.80 -4.32
N HIS A 288 -0.91 -30.77 -3.04
CA HIS A 288 0.49 -30.65 -2.60
C HIS A 288 1.24 -29.48 -3.28
N LEU A 289 0.64 -28.29 -3.21
CA LEU A 289 1.15 -27.08 -3.83
C LEU A 289 2.35 -26.51 -3.04
N TYR A 290 3.39 -26.09 -3.77
CA TYR A 290 4.51 -25.24 -3.31
C TYR A 290 5.47 -25.79 -2.24
N PHE A 291 5.13 -26.87 -1.56
CA PHE A 291 5.88 -27.40 -0.43
C PHE A 291 6.29 -28.84 -0.68
N ALA A 292 7.50 -29.19 -0.24
CA ALA A 292 7.91 -30.58 -0.13
C ALA A 292 7.22 -31.25 1.06
N GLU A 293 7.16 -32.58 1.09
CA GLU A 293 6.51 -33.37 2.15
C GLU A 293 7.11 -33.10 3.55
N SER A 294 8.37 -32.69 3.62
CA SER A 294 9.09 -32.36 4.86
C SER A 294 8.82 -30.95 5.37
N GLU A 295 8.23 -30.06 4.56
CA GLU A 295 8.03 -28.66 4.90
C GLU A 295 6.62 -28.42 5.44
N MET A 296 6.50 -27.49 6.39
CA MET A 296 5.20 -27.08 6.90
C MET A 296 4.46 -26.23 5.84
N PRO A 297 3.27 -26.65 5.37
CA PRO A 297 2.53 -25.88 4.39
C PRO A 297 2.03 -24.56 4.99
N ARG A 298 2.10 -23.50 4.19
CA ARG A 298 1.57 -22.17 4.54
C ARG A 298 0.80 -21.58 3.36
N PHE A 299 -0.20 -20.75 3.65
CA PHE A 299 -1.00 -20.09 2.63
C PHE A 299 -0.22 -19.00 1.87
N PRO A 300 -0.35 -18.89 0.54
CA PRO A 300 0.28 -17.85 -0.29
C PRO A 300 -0.43 -16.49 -0.19
N PHE A 301 -1.04 -16.20 0.97
CA PHE A 301 -1.77 -14.97 1.24
C PHE A 301 -1.13 -14.19 2.38
N ILE A 302 -0.84 -12.92 2.13
CA ILE A 302 -0.16 -12.03 3.07
C ILE A 302 -1.16 -10.95 3.49
N PHE A 303 -1.68 -11.09 4.70
CA PHE A 303 -2.60 -10.13 5.31
C PHE A 303 -1.82 -9.10 6.12
N ARG A 304 -2.13 -7.82 5.94
CA ARG A 304 -1.62 -6.74 6.81
C ARG A 304 -2.73 -5.83 7.24
N GLN A 305 -2.75 -5.53 8.53
CA GLN A 305 -3.74 -4.68 9.17
C GLN A 305 -3.19 -3.28 9.34
N ARG A 306 -4.03 -2.28 9.06
CA ARG A 306 -3.71 -0.88 9.31
C ARG A 306 -3.79 -0.54 10.79
N TYR A 307 -4.88 -0.93 11.42
CA TYR A 307 -5.09 -0.86 12.86
C TYR A 307 -5.60 -2.22 13.34
N PRO A 308 -4.85 -2.94 14.18
CA PRO A 308 -5.32 -4.22 14.71
C PRO A 308 -6.53 -4.00 15.62
N ARG A 309 -7.46 -4.96 15.58
CA ARG A 309 -8.60 -4.97 16.50
C ARG A 309 -8.16 -5.41 17.89
N LYS A 310 -8.98 -5.08 18.89
CA LYS A 310 -8.75 -5.52 20.27
C LYS A 310 -8.86 -7.03 20.41
N ASP A 311 -9.86 -7.60 19.74
CA ASP A 311 -10.04 -9.05 19.68
C ASP A 311 -9.17 -9.62 18.54
N PRO A 312 -8.54 -10.79 18.73
CA PRO A 312 -7.74 -11.42 17.69
C PRO A 312 -8.59 -11.64 16.43
N SER A 313 -8.21 -10.97 15.35
CA SER A 313 -8.86 -11.05 14.05
C SER A 313 -7.83 -10.73 12.99
N VAL A 314 -7.98 -11.35 11.82
CA VAL A 314 -7.20 -11.01 10.62
C VAL A 314 -7.62 -9.68 9.99
N TRP A 315 -8.78 -9.14 10.39
CA TRP A 315 -9.34 -7.88 9.87
C TRP A 315 -9.00 -6.70 10.77
N GLY A 316 -8.38 -5.67 10.19
CA GLY A 316 -8.10 -4.40 10.86
C GLY A 316 -9.24 -3.38 10.76
N HIS A 317 -9.03 -2.21 11.35
CA HIS A 317 -9.82 -1.00 11.09
C HIS A 317 -9.13 -0.13 10.04
N GLY A 318 -9.92 0.44 9.12
CA GLY A 318 -9.46 1.48 8.19
C GLY A 318 -9.48 2.86 8.83
N GLU A 319 -8.85 3.83 8.16
CA GLU A 319 -8.94 5.24 8.53
C GLU A 319 -10.40 5.76 8.58
N PRO A 320 -11.30 5.38 7.64
CA PRO A 320 -12.69 5.84 7.67
C PRO A 320 -13.43 5.47 8.94
N TYR A 321 -13.07 4.36 9.61
CA TYR A 321 -13.70 3.93 10.85
C TYR A 321 -13.60 5.01 11.94
N PHE A 322 -12.42 5.63 12.10
CA PHE A 322 -12.20 6.69 13.09
C PHE A 322 -12.66 8.07 12.59
N LEU A 323 -12.68 8.28 11.28
CA LEU A 323 -13.06 9.55 10.67
C LEU A 323 -14.56 9.70 10.43
N LYS A 324 -15.33 8.60 10.41
CA LYS A 324 -16.77 8.59 10.17
C LYS A 324 -17.53 9.58 11.07
N ASN A 325 -17.33 9.50 12.38
CA ASN A 325 -18.06 10.35 13.33
C ASN A 325 -17.70 11.85 13.18
N PRO A 326 -16.41 12.24 13.17
CA PRO A 326 -16.03 13.62 12.86
C PRO A 326 -16.59 14.11 11.51
N GLN A 327 -16.56 13.28 10.47
CA GLN A 327 -17.07 13.62 9.14
C GLN A 327 -18.59 13.87 9.15
N ILE A 328 -19.37 13.08 9.89
CA ILE A 328 -20.81 13.28 10.06
C ILE A 328 -21.08 14.61 10.76
N ILE A 329 -20.33 14.93 11.82
CA ILE A 329 -20.48 16.19 12.56
C ILE A 329 -20.11 17.38 11.67
N HIS A 330 -19.06 17.25 10.86
CA HIS A 330 -18.62 18.26 9.90
C HIS A 330 -19.72 18.57 8.88
N ASN A 331 -20.27 17.56 8.21
CA ASN A 331 -21.35 17.75 7.23
C ASN A 331 -22.60 18.39 7.87
N LYS A 332 -22.97 17.97 9.09
CA LYS A 332 -24.08 18.59 9.83
C LYS A 332 -23.82 20.06 10.17
N THR A 333 -22.58 20.40 10.54
CA THR A 333 -22.19 21.78 10.87
C THR A 333 -22.25 22.68 9.63
N VAL A 334 -21.70 22.21 8.50
CA VAL A 334 -21.75 22.92 7.21
C VAL A 334 -23.18 23.10 6.72
N GLU A 335 -24.02 22.07 6.86
CA GLU A 335 -25.43 22.18 6.53
C GLU A 335 -26.15 23.25 7.36
N ILE A 336 -25.96 23.27 8.68
CA ILE A 336 -26.57 24.29 9.55
C ILE A 336 -26.12 25.70 9.13
N LEU A 337 -24.86 25.86 8.71
CA LEU A 337 -24.37 27.12 8.18
C LEU A 337 -25.09 27.51 6.88
N ILE A 338 -25.25 26.57 5.95
CA ILE A 338 -25.98 26.80 4.69
C ILE A 338 -27.44 27.17 4.98
N GLU A 339 -28.16 26.36 5.78
CA GLU A 339 -29.55 26.65 6.16
C GLU A 339 -29.66 28.03 6.82
N GLY A 340 -28.75 28.35 7.74
CA GLY A 340 -28.67 29.65 8.40
C GLY A 340 -28.48 30.83 7.44
N HIS A 341 -27.57 30.68 6.46
CA HIS A 341 -27.37 31.69 5.43
C HIS A 341 -28.59 31.88 4.55
N VAL A 342 -29.27 30.79 4.16
CA VAL A 342 -30.50 30.90 3.36
C VAL A 342 -31.62 31.58 4.18
N HIS A 343 -31.77 31.28 5.48
CA HIS A 343 -32.72 31.96 6.35
C HIS A 343 -32.38 33.44 6.59
N SER A 344 -31.10 33.80 6.65
CA SER A 344 -30.67 35.19 6.76
C SER A 344 -30.93 35.96 5.46
N ALA A 345 -30.64 35.37 4.30
CA ALA A 345 -30.82 36.01 2.99
C ALA A 345 -32.29 36.10 2.56
N LEU A 346 -33.05 35.02 2.71
CA LEU A 346 -34.45 34.94 2.26
C LEU A 346 -35.45 35.32 3.36
N GLY A 347 -35.08 35.32 4.64
CA GLY A 347 -35.99 35.63 5.74
C GLY A 347 -37.28 34.81 5.72
N GLN A 348 -38.29 35.27 6.45
CA GLN A 348 -39.65 34.73 6.44
C GLN A 348 -40.64 35.90 6.30
N GLY A 349 -41.59 35.77 5.38
CA GLY A 349 -42.67 36.71 5.17
C GLY A 349 -43.83 36.44 6.11
N PHE A 350 -44.71 37.42 6.26
CA PHE A 350 -45.98 37.28 6.98
C PHE A 350 -47.10 37.87 6.08
N TYR A 351 -48.24 37.21 5.91
CA TYR A 351 -49.36 37.58 5.02
C TYR A 351 -50.70 37.54 5.76
N GLU A 352 -51.78 38.10 5.22
CA GLU A 352 -53.11 38.00 5.82
C GLU A 352 -53.87 36.75 5.35
N PRO A 353 -54.69 36.05 6.18
CA PRO A 353 -55.39 34.81 5.79
C PRO A 353 -56.18 34.85 4.47
N GLN A 354 -56.57 36.03 3.98
CA GLN A 354 -57.30 36.22 2.72
C GLN A 354 -56.41 36.62 1.53
N ALA A 355 -55.11 36.81 1.74
CA ALA A 355 -54.19 37.38 0.75
C ALA A 355 -53.52 36.35 -0.18
N LEU A 356 -53.71 35.04 0.05
CA LEU A 356 -53.10 33.97 -0.75
C LEU A 356 -54.13 33.10 -1.45
N ASP A 357 -53.75 32.61 -2.63
CA ASP A 357 -54.51 31.67 -3.45
C ASP A 357 -54.43 30.23 -2.88
N GLU A 358 -55.41 29.37 -3.19
CA GLU A 358 -55.49 27.99 -2.65
C GLU A 358 -54.24 27.15 -2.95
N LYS A 359 -53.61 27.36 -4.12
CA LYS A 359 -52.35 26.71 -4.51
C LYS A 359 -51.19 27.13 -3.60
N GLN A 360 -51.14 28.42 -3.24
CA GLN A 360 -50.10 28.97 -2.36
C GLN A 360 -50.28 28.47 -0.92
N MET A 361 -51.53 28.32 -0.46
CA MET A 361 -51.85 27.72 0.84
C MET A 361 -51.42 26.25 0.95
N LYS A 362 -51.55 25.47 -0.13
CA LYS A 362 -51.11 24.07 -0.17
C LYS A 362 -49.58 23.95 -0.11
N ALA A 363 -48.85 24.82 -0.81
CA ALA A 363 -47.39 24.89 -0.74
C ALA A 363 -46.92 25.21 0.69
N LEU A 364 -47.61 26.15 1.35
CA LEU A 364 -47.35 26.56 2.74
C LEU A 364 -47.53 25.43 3.76
N LYS A 365 -48.60 24.63 3.64
CA LYS A 365 -48.83 23.47 4.52
C LYS A 365 -47.81 22.34 4.32
N THR A 366 -47.23 22.24 3.12
CA THR A 366 -46.30 21.15 2.77
C THR A 366 -44.85 21.51 3.06
N GLN A 367 -44.50 22.80 2.99
CA GLN A 367 -43.12 23.31 3.01
C GLN A 367 -42.87 24.39 4.08
N GLY A 368 -43.75 24.53 5.07
CA GLY A 368 -43.82 25.67 6.00
C GLY A 368 -42.59 25.97 6.87
N THR A 369 -41.54 25.16 6.80
CA THR A 369 -40.26 25.40 7.50
C THR A 369 -39.14 25.90 6.59
N LEU A 370 -39.37 26.07 5.29
CA LEU A 370 -38.34 26.52 4.35
C LEU A 370 -38.11 28.06 4.42
N PRO A 371 -36.89 28.53 4.16
CA PRO A 371 -36.58 29.96 4.00
C PRO A 371 -37.43 30.62 2.89
N GLY A 372 -37.80 31.89 3.07
CA GLY A 372 -38.56 32.68 2.10
C GLY A 372 -40.09 32.49 2.14
N MET A 373 -40.60 31.66 3.05
CA MET A 373 -42.03 31.36 3.18
C MET A 373 -42.81 32.43 3.95
N TRP A 374 -44.11 32.51 3.71
CA TRP A 374 -45.00 33.52 4.29
C TRP A 374 -45.89 32.93 5.40
N PHE A 375 -46.14 33.62 6.52
CA PHE A 375 -47.00 33.16 7.64
C PHE A 375 -48.23 34.04 7.87
N ALA A 376 -49.38 33.46 8.18
CA ALA A 376 -50.62 34.23 8.32
C ALA A 376 -50.63 35.16 9.56
N VAL A 377 -51.12 36.40 9.41
CA VAL A 377 -51.27 37.41 10.47
C VAL A 377 -52.61 38.12 10.32
N ASN A 378 -53.26 38.42 11.45
CA ASN A 378 -54.60 39.01 11.48
C ASN A 378 -54.68 40.52 11.17
N ASP A 379 -53.55 41.17 10.87
CA ASP A 379 -53.45 42.63 10.73
C ASP A 379 -52.48 42.96 9.59
N ILE A 380 -52.97 43.70 8.59
CA ILE A 380 -52.23 44.11 7.39
C ILE A 380 -50.94 44.88 7.74
N ASN A 381 -50.94 45.66 8.82
CA ASN A 381 -49.76 46.42 9.25
C ASN A 381 -48.63 45.53 9.80
N ARG A 382 -48.89 44.23 9.99
CA ARG A 382 -47.92 43.25 10.49
C ARG A 382 -47.34 42.37 9.39
N VAL A 383 -47.71 42.63 8.12
CA VAL A 383 -47.05 42.07 6.94
C VAL A 383 -45.63 42.63 6.86
N LYS A 384 -44.67 41.88 7.41
CA LYS A 384 -43.26 42.25 7.39
C LYS A 384 -42.41 41.03 7.11
N ARG A 385 -41.27 41.23 6.48
CA ARG A 385 -40.25 40.19 6.34
C ARG A 385 -39.36 40.23 7.59
N ILE A 386 -39.24 39.09 8.26
CA ILE A 386 -38.28 38.92 9.35
C ILE A 386 -37.07 38.19 8.79
N TYR A 387 -35.91 38.83 8.82
CA TYR A 387 -34.66 38.18 8.43
C TYR A 387 -34.12 37.32 9.58
N GLY A 388 -33.52 36.18 9.24
CA GLY A 388 -32.82 35.36 10.23
C GLY A 388 -31.70 36.11 10.93
N GLN A 389 -31.42 35.77 12.18
CA GLN A 389 -30.26 36.30 12.90
C GLN A 389 -28.97 35.82 12.22
N SER A 390 -27.90 36.62 12.33
CA SER A 390 -26.58 36.21 11.87
C SER A 390 -26.11 34.96 12.63
N MET A 391 -25.47 34.04 11.92
CA MET A 391 -24.95 32.81 12.53
C MET A 391 -23.88 33.12 13.59
N PRO A 392 -23.85 32.39 14.72
CA PRO A 392 -22.79 32.54 15.72
C PRO A 392 -21.41 32.25 15.11
N SER A 393 -20.41 33.08 15.44
CA SER A 393 -19.03 32.87 14.99
C SER A 393 -18.42 31.57 15.51
N SER A 394 -18.91 31.05 16.63
CA SER A 394 -18.49 29.75 17.19
C SER A 394 -18.77 28.57 16.25
N LEU A 395 -19.85 28.62 15.47
CA LEU A 395 -20.20 27.54 14.53
C LEU A 395 -19.22 27.51 13.35
N LEU A 396 -18.82 28.69 12.86
CA LEU A 396 -17.79 28.81 11.82
C LEU A 396 -16.43 28.32 12.32
N GLN A 397 -16.07 28.64 13.56
CA GLN A 397 -14.84 28.14 14.18
C GLN A 397 -14.85 26.61 14.31
N GLU A 398 -15.99 26.02 14.65
CA GLU A 398 -16.13 24.56 14.75
C GLU A 398 -15.96 23.88 13.39
N ALA A 399 -16.57 24.44 12.32
CA ALA A 399 -16.40 23.94 10.95
C ALA A 399 -14.92 23.97 10.50
N GLN A 400 -14.11 24.92 11.00
CA GLN A 400 -12.66 24.97 10.74
C GLN A 400 -11.83 24.09 11.69
N ARG A 401 -12.35 23.75 12.87
CA ARG A 401 -11.66 22.91 13.85
C ARG A 401 -11.74 21.44 13.48
N LEU A 402 -12.88 20.98 12.93
CA LEU A 402 -13.13 19.57 12.63
C LEU A 402 -12.15 18.98 11.60
N PRO A 403 -11.85 19.62 10.45
CA PRO A 403 -10.85 19.10 9.51
C PRO A 403 -9.46 18.96 10.13
N ARG A 404 -9.02 19.95 10.94
CA ARG A 404 -7.74 19.89 11.66
C ARG A 404 -7.69 18.76 12.68
N MET A 405 -8.80 18.51 13.37
CA MET A 405 -8.92 17.37 14.28
C MET A 405 -8.82 16.04 13.52
N MET A 406 -9.43 15.94 12.33
CA MET A 406 -9.34 14.75 11.47
C MET A 406 -7.90 14.48 11.00
N GLU A 407 -7.16 15.53 10.62
CA GLU A 407 -5.73 15.44 10.29
C GLU A 407 -4.90 14.89 11.47
N GLN A 408 -5.15 15.40 12.69
CA GLN A 408 -4.48 14.96 13.91
C GLN A 408 -4.79 13.50 14.26
N ILE A 409 -6.02 13.04 14.02
CA ILE A 409 -6.44 11.63 14.22
C ILE A 409 -5.61 10.71 13.32
N MET A 410 -5.47 11.04 12.03
CA MET A 410 -4.62 10.26 11.13
C MET A 410 -3.12 10.38 11.45
N GLY A 411 -2.72 11.39 12.24
CA GLY A 411 -1.33 11.66 12.57
C GLY A 411 -0.58 12.42 11.47
N ARG A 412 -1.30 13.14 10.60
CA ARG A 412 -0.71 14.11 9.68
C ARG A 412 -0.57 15.45 10.38
N PHE A 413 0.65 15.95 10.50
CA PHE A 413 0.95 17.24 11.11
C PHE A 413 1.55 18.17 10.05
N ASP A 414 1.42 19.49 10.21
CA ASP A 414 1.94 20.48 9.24
C ASP A 414 3.43 20.24 8.90
N ILE A 415 4.23 19.76 9.86
CA ILE A 415 5.65 19.45 9.69
C ILE A 415 5.87 18.24 8.76
N SER A 416 4.99 17.22 8.81
CA SER A 416 5.05 16.09 7.89
C SER A 416 4.63 16.46 6.46
N GLN A 417 4.03 17.64 6.27
CA GLN A 417 3.71 18.22 4.95
C GLN A 417 4.78 19.19 4.43
N GLY A 418 5.93 19.30 5.12
CA GLY A 418 7.00 20.22 4.74
C GLY A 418 6.75 21.69 5.11
N LYS A 419 5.74 22.00 5.93
CA LYS A 419 5.54 23.36 6.45
C LYS A 419 6.36 23.56 7.72
N THR A 420 7.32 24.48 7.67
CA THR A 420 8.11 24.90 8.84
C THR A 420 7.28 25.78 9.77
N PRO A 421 7.13 25.41 11.07
CA PRO A 421 6.55 26.29 12.07
C PRO A 421 7.39 27.57 12.19
N GLY A 422 6.76 28.75 12.06
CA GLY A 422 7.45 30.04 12.00
C GLY A 422 8.22 30.48 13.26
N SER A 423 8.34 29.65 14.30
CA SER A 423 8.95 30.00 15.60
C SER A 423 10.16 29.14 16.00
N VAL A 424 10.60 28.19 15.18
CA VAL A 424 11.66 27.24 15.57
C VAL A 424 12.90 27.43 14.70
N THR A 425 13.95 28.01 15.28
CA THR A 425 15.24 28.32 14.63
C THR A 425 16.27 27.19 14.70
N ALA A 426 16.05 26.14 15.49
CA ALA A 426 16.96 25.01 15.61
C ALA A 426 16.39 23.76 14.91
N PHE A 427 17.04 23.34 13.83
CA PHE A 427 16.63 22.19 13.02
C PHE A 427 16.50 20.89 13.82
N ARG A 428 17.38 20.66 14.80
CA ARG A 428 17.29 19.50 15.71
C ARG A 428 15.99 19.46 16.52
N ALA A 429 15.40 20.61 16.85
CA ALA A 429 14.10 20.66 17.51
C ALA A 429 12.96 20.35 16.53
N LEU A 430 13.07 20.79 15.28
CA LEU A 430 12.11 20.44 14.21
C LEU A 430 12.14 18.95 13.89
N ASP A 431 13.33 18.36 13.76
CA ASP A 431 13.52 16.93 13.52
C ASP A 431 13.00 16.08 14.69
N LEU A 432 13.31 16.46 15.94
CA LEU A 432 12.74 15.77 17.11
C LEU A 432 11.21 15.89 17.19
N ILE A 433 10.62 17.03 16.79
CA ILE A 433 9.16 17.18 16.73
C ILE A 433 8.58 16.35 15.58
N ALA A 434 9.22 16.34 14.41
CA ALA A 434 8.83 15.54 13.25
C ALA A 434 8.85 14.05 13.57
N GLN A 435 9.95 13.55 14.16
CA GLN A 435 10.09 12.16 14.56
C GLN A 435 9.09 11.73 15.64
N ARG A 436 8.74 12.63 16.57
CA ARG A 436 7.69 12.39 17.58
C ARG A 436 6.28 12.44 17.00
N ALA A 437 6.04 13.33 16.03
CA ALA A 437 4.78 13.45 15.31
C ALA A 437 4.50 12.21 14.41
N GLN A 438 5.56 11.61 13.84
CA GLN A 438 5.47 10.51 12.88
C GLN A 438 5.46 9.10 13.49
N VAL A 439 5.42 8.95 14.82
CA VAL A 439 5.41 7.62 15.48
C VAL A 439 4.26 6.74 14.95
N ARG A 440 3.11 7.32 14.61
CA ARG A 440 1.97 6.58 14.03
C ARG A 440 2.22 6.09 12.59
N LEU A 441 2.97 6.85 11.79
CA LEU A 441 3.31 6.49 10.41
C LEU A 441 4.38 5.39 10.34
N LYS A 442 5.25 5.29 11.34
CA LYS A 442 6.25 4.19 11.42
C LYS A 442 5.61 2.80 11.47
N ALA A 443 4.47 2.67 12.15
CA ALA A 443 3.74 1.40 12.19
C ALA A 443 3.20 1.00 10.81
N VAL A 444 2.80 1.97 9.99
CA VAL A 444 2.35 1.76 8.61
C VAL A 444 3.50 1.28 7.75
N ASP A 445 4.64 1.97 7.78
CA ASP A 445 5.85 1.60 7.05
C ASP A 445 6.33 0.19 7.44
N LEU A 446 6.29 -0.16 8.74
CA LEU A 446 6.62 -1.52 9.19
C LEU A 446 5.66 -2.58 8.63
N ALA A 447 4.35 -2.30 8.61
CA ALA A 447 3.35 -3.21 8.05
C ALA A 447 3.58 -3.44 6.55
N ILE A 448 3.89 -2.37 5.80
CA ILE A 448 4.21 -2.44 4.37
C ILE A 448 5.50 -3.23 4.14
N ARG A 449 6.59 -2.88 4.82
CA ARG A 449 7.89 -3.58 4.69
C ARG A 449 7.79 -5.06 5.02
N SER A 450 7.07 -5.40 6.09
CA SER A 450 6.85 -6.81 6.45
C SER A 450 6.04 -7.56 5.39
N ALA A 451 5.10 -6.91 4.70
CA ALA A 451 4.37 -7.53 3.58
C ALA A 451 5.32 -7.86 2.42
N TYR A 452 6.14 -6.88 2.02
CA TYR A 452 7.11 -7.04 0.93
C TYR A 452 8.22 -8.03 1.25
N LYS A 453 8.57 -8.18 2.53
CA LYS A 453 9.51 -9.21 2.96
C LYS A 453 8.94 -10.60 2.65
N GLU A 454 7.71 -10.87 3.08
CA GLU A 454 7.04 -12.15 2.81
C GLU A 454 6.81 -12.36 1.30
N ILE A 455 6.48 -11.30 0.54
CA ILE A 455 6.39 -11.38 -0.93
C ILE A 455 7.74 -11.85 -1.50
N GLY A 456 8.85 -11.24 -1.09
CA GLY A 456 10.17 -11.61 -1.57
C GLY A 456 10.55 -13.06 -1.21
N GLU A 457 10.17 -13.53 -0.02
CA GLU A 457 10.38 -14.92 0.41
C GLU A 457 9.55 -15.90 -0.46
N TRP A 458 8.30 -15.55 -0.79
CA TRP A 458 7.46 -16.32 -1.71
C TRP A 458 7.97 -16.30 -3.16
N MET A 459 8.47 -15.16 -3.63
CA MET A 459 9.08 -15.07 -4.96
C MET A 459 10.30 -15.97 -5.07
N ASN A 460 11.19 -15.97 -4.06
CA ASN A 460 12.35 -16.88 -4.02
C ASN A 460 11.90 -18.34 -4.15
N ARG A 461 10.91 -18.74 -3.35
CA ARG A 461 10.35 -20.10 -3.39
C ARG A 461 9.79 -20.48 -4.76
N HIS A 462 8.97 -19.63 -5.37
CA HIS A 462 8.39 -19.93 -6.68
C HIS A 462 9.42 -19.96 -7.80
N ILE A 463 10.43 -19.08 -7.75
CA ILE A 463 11.56 -19.11 -8.67
C ILE A 463 12.28 -20.46 -8.54
N TRP A 464 12.62 -20.88 -7.32
CA TRP A 464 13.32 -22.14 -7.08
C TRP A 464 12.53 -23.39 -7.48
N ASN A 465 11.22 -23.40 -7.25
CA ASN A 465 10.40 -24.57 -7.53
C ASN A 465 10.05 -24.72 -9.01
N TYR A 466 9.85 -23.61 -9.73
CA TYR A 466 9.23 -23.66 -11.06
C TYR A 466 10.05 -23.09 -12.21
N TYR A 467 11.13 -22.35 -11.95
CA TYR A 467 11.99 -21.86 -13.04
C TYR A 467 12.92 -22.99 -13.51
N THR A 468 12.52 -23.70 -14.55
CA THR A 468 13.28 -24.85 -15.09
C THR A 468 14.22 -24.53 -16.24
N GLY A 469 14.07 -23.37 -16.90
CA GLY A 469 14.80 -23.02 -18.10
C GLY A 469 15.54 -21.69 -18.01
N ARG A 470 16.44 -21.46 -18.97
CA ARG A 470 17.21 -20.22 -19.08
C ARG A 470 16.29 -19.03 -19.40
N ARG A 471 16.26 -18.04 -18.53
CA ARG A 471 15.41 -16.84 -18.64
C ARG A 471 16.26 -15.58 -18.75
N ALA A 472 16.11 -14.85 -19.85
CA ALA A 472 16.68 -13.52 -19.97
C ALA A 472 15.76 -12.49 -19.30
N TYR A 473 16.31 -11.63 -18.45
CA TYR A 473 15.58 -10.53 -17.82
C TYR A 473 16.23 -9.19 -18.18
N ARG A 474 15.41 -8.14 -18.16
CA ARG A 474 15.85 -6.77 -18.39
C ARG A 474 15.10 -5.84 -17.47
N ILE A 475 15.85 -5.11 -16.66
CA ILE A 475 15.32 -4.03 -15.85
C ILE A 475 15.51 -2.74 -16.64
N VAL A 476 14.45 -1.95 -16.74
CA VAL A 476 14.47 -0.62 -17.35
C VAL A 476 14.09 0.35 -16.25
N GLY A 477 15.08 1.05 -15.71
CA GLY A 477 14.87 2.05 -14.67
C GLY A 477 15.47 3.39 -15.07
N GLU A 478 14.89 4.47 -14.58
CA GLU A 478 15.48 5.80 -14.62
C GLU A 478 16.37 5.94 -13.37
N ASN A 479 17.66 6.24 -13.55
CA ASN A 479 18.51 6.60 -12.41
C ASN A 479 18.09 7.96 -11.84
N GLU A 480 18.61 8.28 -10.65
CA GLU A 480 18.61 9.63 -10.04
C GLU A 480 19.22 10.74 -10.94
N HIS A 481 19.73 10.38 -12.13
CA HIS A 481 20.32 11.26 -13.15
C HIS A 481 19.52 11.31 -14.47
N GLY A 482 18.32 10.73 -14.55
CA GLY A 482 17.52 10.72 -15.79
C GLY A 482 18.08 9.84 -16.91
N LEU A 483 19.08 9.00 -16.61
CA LEU A 483 19.67 8.03 -17.54
C LEU A 483 18.99 6.66 -17.37
N TYR A 484 18.47 6.10 -18.45
CA TYR A 484 17.91 4.75 -18.46
C TYR A 484 19.01 3.71 -18.20
N LEU A 485 19.06 3.13 -16.99
CA LEU A 485 19.85 1.93 -16.77
C LEU A 485 19.15 0.75 -17.43
N LYS A 486 19.85 0.11 -18.37
CA LYS A 486 19.49 -1.20 -18.90
C LYS A 486 20.36 -2.24 -18.22
N LYS A 487 19.89 -2.78 -17.10
CA LYS A 487 20.51 -3.98 -16.52
C LYS A 487 19.92 -5.20 -17.22
N GLN A 488 20.77 -5.99 -17.86
CA GLN A 488 20.38 -7.21 -18.57
C GLN A 488 21.13 -8.37 -17.95
N GLY A 489 20.44 -9.48 -17.78
CA GLY A 489 21.03 -10.70 -17.26
C GLY A 489 20.29 -11.92 -17.76
N VAL A 490 20.89 -13.07 -17.49
CA VAL A 490 20.31 -14.36 -17.81
C VAL A 490 20.35 -15.21 -16.55
N PHE A 491 19.20 -15.74 -16.17
CA PHE A 491 19.02 -16.63 -15.04
C PHE A 491 18.87 -18.07 -15.55
N SER A 492 19.59 -19.00 -14.94
CA SER A 492 19.42 -20.45 -15.11
C SER A 492 19.52 -21.07 -13.73
N ILE A 493 18.59 -21.95 -13.36
CA ILE A 493 18.57 -22.53 -12.02
C ILE A 493 19.77 -23.45 -11.78
N ASP A 494 20.19 -24.20 -12.80
CA ASP A 494 21.29 -25.17 -12.71
C ASP A 494 22.65 -24.52 -12.42
N ASP A 495 22.82 -23.25 -12.81
CA ASP A 495 24.06 -22.49 -12.61
C ASP A 495 24.28 -22.15 -11.11
N TYR A 496 23.22 -22.18 -10.30
CA TYR A 496 23.24 -21.71 -8.91
C TYR A 496 22.83 -22.78 -7.89
N ARG A 497 22.44 -23.98 -8.36
CA ARG A 497 22.23 -25.13 -7.47
C ARG A 497 23.56 -25.57 -6.86
N LYS A 498 23.49 -26.00 -5.61
CA LYS A 498 24.63 -26.56 -4.87
C LYS A 498 24.34 -28.01 -4.51
N VAL A 499 25.41 -28.77 -4.34
CA VAL A 499 25.36 -30.13 -3.84
C VAL A 499 26.15 -30.16 -2.54
N TYR A 500 25.49 -30.60 -1.48
CA TYR A 500 26.13 -30.97 -0.24
C TYR A 500 26.41 -32.46 -0.24
N ASP A 501 27.67 -32.85 -0.17
CA ASP A 501 28.06 -34.26 -0.07
C ASP A 501 28.15 -34.64 1.42
N PHE A 502 27.29 -35.56 1.86
CA PHE A 502 27.24 -36.01 3.26
C PHE A 502 28.48 -36.82 3.66
N VAL A 503 29.20 -37.39 2.70
CA VAL A 503 30.38 -38.23 2.92
C VAL A 503 31.61 -37.36 3.15
N THR A 504 31.80 -36.33 2.32
CA THR A 504 32.97 -35.42 2.41
C THR A 504 32.70 -34.20 3.29
N GLY A 505 31.43 -33.82 3.47
CA GLY A 505 31.02 -32.60 4.16
C GLY A 505 31.30 -31.33 3.36
N GLU A 506 31.62 -31.44 2.07
CA GLU A 506 31.92 -30.31 1.19
C GLU A 506 30.68 -29.88 0.39
N VAL A 507 30.61 -28.57 0.10
CA VAL A 507 29.59 -27.98 -0.77
C VAL A 507 30.24 -27.67 -2.11
N VAL A 508 29.71 -28.27 -3.18
CA VAL A 508 30.20 -28.06 -4.55
C VAL A 508 29.09 -27.53 -5.46
N PRO A 509 29.42 -26.74 -6.50
CA PRO A 509 28.44 -26.33 -7.50
C PRO A 509 27.85 -27.55 -8.23
N TYR A 510 26.53 -27.53 -8.50
CA TYR A 510 25.84 -28.63 -9.19
C TYR A 510 26.47 -28.98 -10.53
N THR A 511 26.91 -27.99 -11.31
CA THR A 511 27.57 -28.19 -12.60
C THR A 511 28.93 -28.90 -12.50
N ALA A 512 29.58 -28.85 -11.33
CA ALA A 512 30.88 -29.47 -11.09
C ALA A 512 30.77 -30.85 -10.41
N PHE A 513 29.59 -31.20 -9.89
CA PHE A 513 29.36 -32.47 -9.22
C PHE A 513 29.06 -33.57 -10.24
N GLN A 514 29.81 -34.66 -10.17
CA GLN A 514 29.52 -35.90 -10.89
C GLN A 514 29.31 -36.99 -9.85
N PRO A 515 28.09 -37.54 -9.70
CA PRO A 515 27.85 -38.59 -8.72
C PRO A 515 28.67 -39.83 -9.08
N LEU A 516 29.40 -40.37 -8.10
CA LEU A 516 30.07 -41.66 -8.24
C LEU A 516 29.02 -42.77 -8.35
N GLU A 517 29.36 -43.83 -9.10
CA GLU A 517 28.47 -44.96 -9.35
C GLU A 517 28.03 -45.61 -8.02
N GLY A 518 26.74 -45.49 -7.69
CA GLY A 518 26.14 -45.99 -6.45
C GLY A 518 25.74 -44.94 -5.40
N MET A 519 26.06 -43.66 -5.60
CA MET A 519 25.58 -42.57 -4.71
C MET A 519 24.08 -42.28 -4.91
N VAL A 520 23.33 -42.17 -3.82
CA VAL A 520 21.89 -41.88 -3.81
C VAL A 520 21.61 -40.50 -3.20
N GLU A 521 20.80 -39.70 -3.91
CA GLU A 521 20.35 -38.38 -3.45
C GLU A 521 19.46 -38.51 -2.20
N GLY A 522 19.71 -37.69 -1.18
CA GLY A 522 19.06 -37.73 0.13
C GLY A 522 19.73 -38.63 1.17
N THR A 523 20.68 -39.49 0.76
CA THR A 523 21.50 -40.28 1.70
C THR A 523 22.98 -39.97 1.61
N ASP A 524 23.53 -39.89 0.39
CA ASP A 524 24.96 -39.66 0.17
C ASP A 524 25.27 -38.21 -0.21
N TYR A 525 24.34 -37.54 -0.89
CA TYR A 525 24.42 -36.11 -1.18
C TYR A 525 23.03 -35.48 -1.25
N GLU A 526 22.93 -34.16 -1.08
CA GLU A 526 21.71 -33.38 -1.20
C GLU A 526 21.90 -32.22 -2.19
N VAL A 527 21.02 -32.13 -3.19
CA VAL A 527 20.97 -30.97 -4.09
C VAL A 527 20.03 -29.94 -3.49
N TYR A 528 20.54 -28.74 -3.23
CA TYR A 528 19.75 -27.67 -2.63
C TYR A 528 19.98 -26.33 -3.35
N ASN A 529 19.00 -25.43 -3.20
CA ASN A 529 19.12 -24.05 -3.65
C ASN A 529 19.64 -23.19 -2.50
N PRO A 530 20.53 -22.21 -2.76
CA PRO A 530 21.02 -21.29 -1.73
C PRO A 530 19.88 -20.60 -0.98
N GLU A 531 19.97 -20.57 0.35
CA GLU A 531 19.05 -19.79 1.17
C GLU A 531 19.42 -18.31 1.12
N LEU A 532 18.42 -17.46 0.93
CA LEU A 532 18.58 -16.01 0.79
C LEU A 532 17.70 -15.28 1.80
N ASP A 533 18.32 -14.36 2.52
CA ASP A 533 17.67 -13.48 3.49
C ASP A 533 17.06 -12.27 2.77
N VAL A 534 15.75 -12.13 2.86
CA VAL A 534 15.04 -11.00 2.25
C VAL A 534 15.00 -9.81 3.19
N ARG A 535 15.41 -8.64 2.69
CA ARG A 535 15.23 -7.34 3.35
C ARG A 535 14.56 -6.38 2.40
N VAL A 536 13.78 -5.47 2.96
CA VAL A 536 13.06 -4.45 2.19
C VAL A 536 13.63 -3.08 2.49
N ARG A 537 13.95 -2.34 1.44
CA ARG A 537 14.32 -0.94 1.50
C ARG A 537 13.19 -0.11 0.93
N THR A 538 12.68 0.83 1.71
CA THR A 538 11.78 1.86 1.20
C THR A 538 12.61 3.05 0.77
N THR A 539 12.35 3.57 -0.43
CA THR A 539 13.04 4.75 -0.97
C THR A 539 12.49 6.05 -0.39
N GLN A 540 11.53 5.99 0.54
CA GLN A 540 11.05 7.15 1.30
C GLN A 540 12.21 7.80 2.05
N GLN A 541 12.90 8.71 1.36
CA GLN A 541 13.73 9.71 2.01
C GLN A 541 12.76 10.69 2.64
N MET A 542 12.63 10.62 3.96
CA MET A 542 11.92 11.66 4.68
C MET A 542 12.56 13.01 4.30
N PRO A 543 11.77 14.03 3.91
CA PRO A 543 12.31 15.35 3.62
C PRO A 543 13.16 15.87 4.79
N SER A 544 12.79 15.51 6.04
CA SER A 544 13.55 15.81 7.26
C SER A 544 14.96 15.23 7.25
N ASP A 545 15.14 13.98 6.80
CA ASP A 545 16.43 13.30 6.84
C ASP A 545 17.38 13.88 5.78
N ARG A 546 16.87 14.13 4.56
CA ARG A 546 17.65 14.81 3.52
C ARG A 546 18.06 16.21 3.97
N LEU A 547 17.11 17.01 4.47
CA LEU A 547 17.38 18.33 5.01
C LEU A 547 18.36 18.28 6.21
N PHE A 548 18.27 17.26 7.06
CA PHE A 548 19.19 17.03 8.17
C PHE A 548 20.62 16.84 7.68
N TYR A 549 20.83 15.95 6.72
CA TYR A 549 22.17 15.72 6.16
C TYR A 549 22.69 16.95 5.43
N MET A 550 21.84 17.71 4.75
CA MET A 550 22.21 18.97 4.10
C MET A 550 22.63 20.04 5.11
N GLU A 551 21.90 20.18 6.22
CA GLU A 551 22.23 21.15 7.27
C GLU A 551 23.46 20.72 8.07
N LEU A 552 23.56 19.43 8.41
CA LEU A 552 24.75 18.87 9.04
C LEU A 552 25.99 19.01 8.14
N ALA A 553 25.86 18.83 6.82
CA ALA A 553 26.94 19.07 5.88
C ALA A 553 27.34 20.55 5.81
N LYS A 554 26.37 21.48 5.87
CA LYS A 554 26.64 22.92 5.99
C LYS A 554 27.37 23.24 7.30
N GLU A 555 26.93 22.69 8.43
CA GLU A 555 27.58 22.87 9.73
C GLU A 555 29.01 22.30 9.73
N MET A 556 29.20 21.07 9.22
CA MET A 556 30.51 20.44 9.11
C MET A 556 31.44 21.19 8.16
N TYR A 557 30.93 21.74 7.06
CA TYR A 557 31.68 22.60 6.16
C TYR A 557 32.09 23.93 6.83
N LEU A 558 31.18 24.57 7.56
CA LEU A 558 31.47 25.78 8.34
C LEU A 558 32.51 25.53 9.44
N MET A 559 32.49 24.33 10.04
CA MET A 559 33.52 23.85 10.99
C MET A 559 34.83 23.41 10.32
N LYS A 560 34.92 23.48 8.98
CA LYS A 560 36.03 23.01 8.15
C LYS A 560 36.34 21.51 8.28
N LEU A 561 35.35 20.72 8.69
CA LEU A 561 35.44 19.25 8.81
C LEU A 561 35.10 18.54 7.49
N LEU A 562 34.48 19.24 6.55
CA LEU A 562 34.06 18.72 5.24
C LEU A 562 34.66 19.56 4.12
N ASP A 563 35.08 18.92 3.03
CA ASP A 563 35.49 19.60 1.80
C ASP A 563 34.28 20.11 0.99
N PRO A 564 34.44 21.16 0.17
CA PRO A 564 33.35 21.69 -0.65
C PRO A 564 32.72 20.61 -1.55
N GLN A 565 33.52 19.72 -2.12
CA GLN A 565 33.04 18.67 -3.00
C GLN A 565 32.12 17.69 -2.27
N THR A 566 32.54 17.14 -1.13
CA THR A 566 31.68 16.26 -0.31
C THR A 566 30.44 16.99 0.21
N MET A 567 30.52 18.30 0.47
CA MET A 567 29.36 19.10 0.89
C MET A 567 28.34 19.21 -0.25
N PHE A 568 28.78 19.48 -1.48
CA PHE A 568 27.89 19.49 -2.64
C PHE A 568 27.36 18.10 -2.98
N GLU A 569 28.15 17.04 -2.79
CA GLU A 569 27.68 15.65 -2.90
C GLU A 569 26.57 15.37 -1.88
N VAL A 570 26.71 15.80 -0.62
CA VAL A 570 25.63 15.64 0.39
C VAL A 570 24.43 16.53 0.07
N MET A 571 24.64 17.75 -0.46
CA MET A 571 23.54 18.62 -0.88
C MET A 571 22.75 18.03 -2.04
N ARG A 572 23.44 17.35 -2.97
CA ARG A 572 22.84 16.71 -4.13
C ARG A 572 22.15 15.39 -3.73
N ASP A 573 22.89 14.51 -3.07
CA ASP A 573 22.53 13.10 -2.84
C ASP A 573 21.78 12.91 -1.52
N GLY A 574 21.75 13.94 -0.66
CA GLY A 574 20.99 13.92 0.60
C GLY A 574 21.55 13.00 1.67
N ARG A 575 22.76 12.46 1.50
CA ARG A 575 23.46 11.60 2.47
C ARG A 575 24.97 11.83 2.40
N PHE A 576 25.67 11.47 3.47
CA PHE A 576 27.12 11.41 3.47
C PHE A 576 27.62 10.20 2.65
N PRO A 577 28.71 10.36 1.88
CA PRO A 577 29.41 9.23 1.27
C PRO A 577 29.84 8.19 2.30
N HIS A 578 30.07 6.94 1.85
CA HIS A 578 30.49 5.85 2.72
C HIS A 578 31.67 6.27 3.61
N TRP A 579 31.64 5.89 4.90
CA TRP A 579 32.64 6.28 5.89
C TRP A 579 34.08 6.05 5.39
N ASP A 580 34.31 5.00 4.61
CA ASP A 580 35.62 4.70 4.02
C ASP A 580 36.18 5.77 3.09
N ARG A 581 35.34 6.57 2.44
CA ARG A 581 35.79 7.69 1.60
C ARG A 581 36.06 8.96 2.41
N MET A 582 35.43 9.08 3.57
CA MET A 582 35.56 10.25 4.45
C MET A 582 36.63 10.06 5.54
N LYS A 583 36.88 8.81 5.98
CA LYS A 583 37.74 8.49 7.12
C LYS A 583 39.13 9.08 6.97
N ASP A 584 39.76 8.93 5.81
CA ASP A 584 41.15 9.32 5.60
C ASP A 584 41.30 10.86 5.63
N ARG A 585 40.28 11.58 5.16
CA ARG A 585 40.24 13.05 5.14
C ARG A 585 39.93 13.63 6.51
N VAL A 586 38.96 13.05 7.21
CA VAL A 586 38.56 13.47 8.57
C VAL A 586 39.66 13.15 9.60
N LEU A 587 40.31 11.98 9.47
CA LEU A 587 41.44 11.58 10.31
C LEU A 587 42.67 12.47 10.08
N ALA A 588 42.95 12.86 8.82
CA ALA A 588 44.03 13.79 8.51
C ALA A 588 43.82 15.17 9.18
N TYR A 589 42.57 15.66 9.23
CA TYR A 589 42.24 16.92 9.91
C TYR A 589 42.40 16.82 11.44
N LEU A 590 41.95 15.72 12.05
CA LEU A 590 42.12 15.46 13.49
C LEU A 590 43.60 15.31 13.89
N GLN A 591 44.42 14.73 13.02
CA GLN A 591 45.87 14.63 13.20
C GLN A 591 46.56 16.00 13.06
N GLN A 592 46.08 16.88 12.18
CA GLN A 592 46.59 18.24 12.06
C GLN A 592 46.34 19.08 13.32
N GLN A 593 45.18 18.93 13.97
CA GLN A 593 44.89 19.63 15.24
C GLN A 593 45.69 19.10 16.43
N THR A 594 46.06 17.81 16.45
CA THR A 594 46.87 17.24 17.53
C THR A 594 48.38 17.47 17.36
N GLY A 595 48.82 17.92 16.17
CA GLY A 595 50.22 18.20 15.85
C GLY A 595 50.73 19.61 16.18
N GLN A 596 49.89 20.54 16.67
CA GLN A 596 50.29 21.90 17.06
C GLN A 596 49.89 22.24 18.51
N VAL A 597 50.44 21.52 19.49
CA VAL A 597 50.57 22.07 20.86
C VAL A 597 51.90 21.59 21.47
N GLN A 598 52.97 22.38 21.31
CA GLN A 598 54.15 22.32 22.19
C GLN A 598 53.91 23.28 23.38
N HIS A 599 54.06 22.72 24.59
CA HIS A 599 53.84 23.16 25.98
C HIS A 599 54.42 24.54 26.43
N PRO A 600 54.04 25.12 27.62
CA PRO A 600 53.70 24.41 28.86
C PRO A 600 52.52 24.90 29.73
N ALA A 601 52.27 24.07 30.72
CA ALA A 601 51.24 24.09 31.75
C ALA A 601 51.05 25.42 32.51
N ALA A 602 49.79 25.85 32.63
CA ALA A 602 49.23 26.43 33.85
C ALA A 602 47.68 26.42 33.76
N GLY A 603 47.01 25.88 34.76
CA GLY A 603 45.56 26.08 34.96
C GLY A 603 44.64 24.95 34.49
N ALA A 604 44.87 23.72 34.95
CA ALA A 604 43.81 22.72 34.99
C ALA A 604 42.94 22.99 36.23
N GLN A 605 41.85 23.75 36.05
CA GLN A 605 40.65 23.70 36.89
C GLN A 605 39.55 24.53 36.21
N ASP A 606 38.37 23.95 36.12
CA ASP A 606 37.10 24.60 35.76
C ASP A 606 36.76 24.74 34.26
N MET A 607 36.49 23.60 33.60
CA MET A 607 35.78 23.54 32.30
C MET A 607 34.73 22.41 32.32
N GLY A 608 33.89 22.42 33.37
CA GLY A 608 32.55 21.86 33.31
C GLY A 608 31.59 23.04 33.46
N GLU A 609 30.62 23.18 32.56
CA GLU A 609 29.58 24.23 32.63
C GLU A 609 30.02 25.67 32.30
N ARG A 610 30.29 25.97 31.02
CA ARG A 610 29.94 27.25 30.34
C ARG A 610 30.56 27.34 28.94
N SER A 611 29.91 26.72 27.97
CA SER A 611 30.18 27.00 26.54
C SER A 611 28.90 26.85 25.70
N VAL A 612 27.81 27.40 26.25
CA VAL A 612 26.67 27.86 25.45
C VAL A 612 26.81 29.38 25.38
N LEU A 613 26.71 29.95 24.18
CA LEU A 613 26.94 31.37 23.79
C LEU A 613 28.36 31.72 23.35
N ARG A 614 28.59 31.67 22.03
CA ARG A 614 28.96 32.81 21.18
C ARG A 614 28.89 32.40 19.71
N LEU A 615 27.74 32.65 19.10
CA LEU A 615 27.52 32.66 17.65
C LEU A 615 27.56 34.12 17.15
N ASN A 616 27.99 34.29 15.90
CA ASN A 616 28.17 35.53 15.10
C ASN A 616 29.61 36.10 15.19
N GLN A 617 30.32 36.50 14.12
CA GLN A 617 29.96 37.06 12.81
C GLN A 617 31.13 36.90 11.79
N ARG A 618 30.83 36.68 10.50
CA ARG A 618 31.56 37.29 9.36
C ARG A 618 30.57 37.57 8.21
N PRO A 619 30.00 38.79 8.12
CA PRO A 619 28.97 39.15 7.14
C PRO A 619 29.53 39.46 5.74
N GLU A 620 30.85 39.38 5.56
CA GLU A 620 31.55 39.85 4.35
C GLU A 620 31.42 38.89 3.16
N ILE A 621 31.30 37.57 3.40
CA ILE A 621 31.20 36.56 2.33
C ILE A 621 29.76 36.43 1.82
N GLU A 622 28.78 36.60 2.71
CA GLU A 622 27.35 36.47 2.39
C GLU A 622 26.83 37.65 1.54
N ALA A 623 27.42 38.84 1.71
CA ALA A 623 27.08 40.02 0.91
C ALA A 623 27.60 39.91 -0.53
N VAL A 624 28.77 39.31 -0.73
CA VAL A 624 29.44 39.19 -2.02
C VAL A 624 28.77 38.13 -2.91
N LEU A 625 28.35 37.00 -2.32
CA LEU A 625 27.69 35.92 -3.07
C LEU A 625 26.28 36.30 -3.56
N ARG A 626 25.61 37.26 -2.92
CA ARG A 626 24.29 37.75 -3.35
C ARG A 626 24.33 38.74 -4.52
N GLN A 627 25.52 39.24 -4.88
CA GLN A 627 25.70 40.22 -5.95
C GLN A 627 26.12 39.59 -7.29
N LEU A 628 26.44 38.29 -7.29
CA LEU A 628 26.80 37.57 -8.52
C LEU A 628 25.53 37.25 -9.32
N THR A 629 25.57 37.55 -10.62
CA THR A 629 24.52 37.18 -11.56
C THR A 629 24.59 35.69 -11.92
N ASP A 630 23.48 35.08 -12.32
CA ASP A 630 23.42 33.65 -12.67
C ASP A 630 24.44 33.27 -13.77
N GLU A 631 24.73 34.18 -14.71
CA GLU A 631 25.77 33.99 -15.73
C GLU A 631 27.20 33.92 -15.15
N GLN A 632 27.47 34.64 -14.06
CA GLN A 632 28.78 34.63 -13.40
C GLN A 632 28.97 33.37 -12.55
N LEU A 633 27.88 32.83 -11.99
CA LEU A 633 27.87 31.54 -11.28
C LEU A 633 28.09 30.38 -12.25
N ASP A 634 27.48 30.43 -13.45
CA ASP A 634 27.70 29.44 -14.50
C ASP A 634 29.13 29.51 -15.06
N ALA A 635 29.69 30.71 -15.25
CA ALA A 635 31.09 30.86 -15.66
C ALA A 635 32.09 30.32 -14.62
N LEU A 636 31.81 30.51 -13.33
CA LEU A 636 32.59 29.97 -12.22
C LEU A 636 32.60 28.44 -12.22
N SER A 637 31.47 27.81 -12.57
CA SER A 637 31.35 26.35 -12.62
C SER A 637 32.23 25.67 -13.68
N GLN A 638 32.70 26.42 -14.68
CA GLN A 638 33.53 25.92 -15.78
C GLN A 638 35.03 26.26 -15.62
N MET A 639 35.40 27.03 -14.60
CA MET A 639 36.80 27.40 -14.33
C MET A 639 37.54 26.32 -13.55
N THR A 640 38.87 26.26 -13.73
CA THR A 640 39.72 25.37 -12.94
C THR A 640 39.88 25.88 -11.49
N PRO A 641 40.22 25.01 -10.53
CA PRO A 641 40.28 25.39 -9.11
C PRO A 641 41.23 26.56 -8.79
N GLU A 642 42.34 26.68 -9.52
CA GLU A 642 43.32 27.78 -9.35
C GLU A 642 42.76 29.11 -9.89
N GLU A 643 41.99 29.07 -10.98
CA GLU A 643 41.34 30.25 -11.58
C GLU A 643 40.17 30.75 -10.71
N GLN A 644 39.47 29.84 -10.02
CA GLN A 644 38.43 30.19 -9.06
C GLN A 644 39.01 30.92 -7.85
N GLU A 645 40.14 30.46 -7.31
CA GLU A 645 40.84 31.14 -6.21
C GLU A 645 41.32 32.56 -6.62
N GLU A 646 41.86 32.72 -7.83
CA GLU A 646 42.29 34.02 -8.34
C GLU A 646 41.11 34.97 -8.61
N PHE A 647 39.99 34.44 -9.11
CA PHE A 647 38.74 35.19 -9.32
C PHE A 647 38.20 35.78 -8.03
N PHE A 648 38.15 34.98 -6.95
CA PHE A 648 37.71 35.46 -5.64
C PHE A 648 38.72 36.41 -4.98
N ALA A 649 40.03 36.21 -5.17
CA ALA A 649 41.05 37.14 -4.69
C ALA A 649 40.89 38.54 -5.32
N ARG A 650 40.62 38.61 -6.63
CA ARG A 650 40.36 39.89 -7.34
C ARG A 650 39.04 40.55 -6.93
N LEU A 651 38.02 39.76 -6.62
CA LEU A 651 36.71 40.26 -6.16
C LEU A 651 36.78 40.91 -4.77
N ILE A 652 37.72 40.45 -3.93
CA ILE A 652 37.99 41.00 -2.60
C ILE A 652 38.81 42.31 -2.70
N GLU A 653 39.74 42.41 -3.65
CA GLU A 653 40.56 43.61 -3.85
C GLU A 653 39.83 44.75 -4.59
N THR A 654 38.90 44.41 -5.49
CA THR A 654 38.07 45.37 -6.23
C THR A 654 36.64 44.85 -6.34
N PRO A 655 35.77 45.15 -5.36
CA PRO A 655 34.36 44.78 -5.46
C PRO A 655 33.71 45.53 -6.64
N PRO A 656 32.82 44.89 -7.41
CA PRO A 656 32.07 45.57 -8.46
C PRO A 656 31.21 46.69 -7.85
N GLN A 657 31.15 47.86 -8.51
CA GLN A 657 30.25 48.97 -8.11
C GLN A 657 28.79 48.65 -8.37
#